data_AF-A0A968N2N4-F1
#
_entry.id   AF-A0A968N2N4-F1
#
_cell.length_a   1.000
_cell.length_b   1.000
_cell.length_c   1.000
_cell.angle_alpha   90.00
_cell.angle_beta   90.00
_cell.angle_gamma   90.00
#
_symmetry.space_group_name_H-M   'P 1'
#
loop_
_entity.id
_entity.type
_entity.pdbx_description
1 polymer ?
#
loop_
_entity_poly.entity_id
_entity_poly.type
_entity_poly.pdbx_seq_one_letter_code
_entity_poly.pdbx_strand_id
1 'polypeptide(L)'
;MGSRTGKRWVFGAVAASLLAFLGELPAAAQSISPAPDGTGTIVTIDGNQFYIEGGSLSADGANLFHSFEQFGLTQEQVATFLANPQLRNVLGRIVGGDPSFIDGLIQLTGGDANLWLLNPSGFVFGTNARLNVPGDFTATTATAVELAEGHWFDALGSNDYATLIGDPVGFAFDLDSPGAIVNAGELAVGAGNDLMLVGGSVVNTGSLAAPAGGILVQAVPETGRIRLSLPGQVLSLEVLPPRDAAGNVQPFSALDIPALVTGSAHQQIATGLAADGSVQAGTESVAVGAGDVVARDVTAGAVRLAAAGDLVLLPGRLETESDLTLLADGTVFARDSRLQAGGELYVQGQEAIDILSLALPQPALSSGGDLTLVSNGPISGDAHFASGGSLSFLNLVGEGGEFVSLYDPIIRADGDVEFGNYTGVALKVEATGSIIGGNIRITGPDVSGSIPTSDPDYDLLTTSRALILRAGLPSLTPLNFPGSVNGTTFDTPGTTPQISGGIQVNAINTFSFTGGENGGPVKLLANGDVSVDSINTSFISINDVNGHGGDVTIRSLSGSVDVQTINTGFDGYPQNSSSPNYPNTGSGSGGSVSVEAISGSVNLGSLDIGFETSLTSQGQGRGGDLYVLSGGFTTLGEIDTSATNTAGNITIESLGDILFAGSINARATTGSGTSGDFNVFSISGGISESVYGIRFQGSPNVSFLASNDITISRYNVYASREDDGFFSSGEINLVSDQGVIKVGNISGNSVLGQTSVTLESSLGILVEGINFSITDNDINESISLTSHNGKVQVGSILSSGMVSDAMPVYIDAFSDIEVGSVSSSGGFGTGNITLVSRSGNVVTGNIRTTTNISNADSGSGSISIEAQNGSLETGDISTSAGFMNSSGSINITAGSDINIGDLNTSSNDSNAGVIQIESIWGQINTGAVSANSSQQEGGYVQMISEGDIQVLGGIDSSGKTNGGDINLSSRVGEINTTAGIVNAAGGNNGGDISFTAADDITVAGIGNALILSGFNANSGSITLRSGGDVSAAAGPLVTASATGTGGNITIEADGAAFTEQINAESFGTAGGEIFVRAGTQIDAKREIGTNQNDITFEAPVLLTGDLAVTISDTGIITFTDTVDGNHNLTLTTELDRIQLSNAIGSQTPLDSITIQGNLPADNPIDITTRGDITTANISAPAGIALRSIEGDIQTDALDTSSDVGDAGDITLEANNINVRQIDAQSSIGLGGNVDITTSTDPLALGYFQARDSFTDQNGLAAS
;
A
#
# COMPACT_ATOMS: atom_id res chain seq x y z
N MET A 1 32.13 -36.04 -0.35
CA MET A 1 32.57 -37.41 -0.70
C MET A 1 33.86 -37.29 -1.49
N GLY A 2 35.00 -37.76 -0.95
CA GLY A 2 36.33 -37.58 -1.54
C GLY A 2 37.42 -37.64 -0.48
N SER A 3 37.85 -38.85 -0.14
CA SER A 3 38.90 -39.13 0.85
C SER A 3 40.30 -39.05 0.23
N ARG A 4 41.30 -38.65 1.03
CA ARG A 4 42.69 -39.14 1.01
C ARG A 4 43.49 -38.54 2.18
N THR A 5 43.57 -39.27 3.30
CA THR A 5 44.77 -40.01 3.80
C THR A 5 45.80 -39.16 4.55
N GLY A 6 45.55 -38.95 5.85
CA GLY A 6 46.58 -38.61 6.84
C GLY A 6 47.33 -39.86 7.30
N LYS A 7 48.67 -39.81 7.24
CA LYS A 7 49.58 -40.85 7.74
C LYS A 7 49.89 -40.59 9.22
N ARG A 8 49.70 -41.62 10.03
CA ARG A 8 50.02 -41.70 11.47
C ARG A 8 51.53 -41.85 11.65
N TRP A 9 52.12 -41.10 12.57
CA TRP A 9 53.47 -41.35 13.09
C TRP A 9 53.40 -41.96 14.49
N VAL A 10 54.24 -42.96 14.70
CA VAL A 10 54.31 -43.88 15.84
C VAL A 10 55.33 -43.37 16.85
N PHE A 11 54.97 -43.35 18.14
CA PHE A 11 55.90 -43.16 19.26
C PHE A 11 56.91 -44.32 19.34
N GLY A 12 58.18 -43.99 19.49
CA GLY A 12 59.25 -44.95 19.78
C GLY A 12 60.44 -44.28 20.45
N ALA A 13 60.46 -44.30 21.78
CA ALA A 13 61.64 -44.00 22.59
C ALA A 13 62.35 -45.32 22.95
N VAL A 14 63.66 -45.46 22.70
CA VAL A 14 64.57 -46.30 23.50
C VAL A 14 65.99 -45.71 23.47
N ALA A 15 66.58 -45.70 24.67
CA ALA A 15 67.89 -45.25 25.10
C ALA A 15 69.12 -45.85 24.40
N ALA A 16 70.23 -45.10 24.46
CA ALA A 16 71.57 -45.64 24.68
C ALA A 16 72.52 -44.56 25.22
N SER A 17 72.72 -44.54 26.54
CA SER A 17 73.93 -43.97 27.16
C SER A 17 75.00 -45.06 27.18
N LEU A 18 76.21 -44.81 26.64
CA LEU A 18 77.49 -45.01 27.34
C LEU A 18 78.74 -44.69 26.46
N LEU A 19 79.61 -43.81 27.02
CA LEU A 19 81.07 -43.69 26.85
C LEU A 19 81.69 -43.11 25.56
N ALA A 20 82.14 -41.85 25.62
CA ALA A 20 83.51 -41.46 25.26
C ALA A 20 83.90 -40.13 25.94
N PHE A 21 84.70 -40.23 26.99
CA PHE A 21 85.38 -39.11 27.64
C PHE A 21 86.60 -38.75 26.78
N LEU A 22 86.54 -37.64 26.04
CA LEU A 22 87.68 -36.92 25.48
C LEU A 22 87.39 -35.45 25.72
N GLY A 23 88.23 -34.81 26.54
CA GLY A 23 88.00 -33.47 27.06
C GLY A 23 87.81 -32.44 25.95
N GLU A 24 86.62 -31.85 25.90
CA GLU A 24 86.39 -30.57 25.25
C GLU A 24 87.16 -29.50 26.05
N LEU A 25 88.10 -28.83 25.37
CA LEU A 25 88.66 -27.58 25.89
C LEU A 25 87.49 -26.60 26.06
N PRO A 26 87.42 -25.83 27.17
CA PRO A 26 86.39 -24.81 27.31
C PRO A 26 86.52 -23.83 26.15
N ALA A 27 85.52 -23.79 25.27
CA ALA A 27 85.36 -22.71 24.31
C ALA A 27 85.13 -21.43 25.14
N ALA A 28 86.09 -20.51 25.09
CA ALA A 28 85.94 -19.20 25.71
C ALA A 28 84.83 -18.43 24.98
N ALA A 29 84.00 -17.71 25.74
CA ALA A 29 83.01 -16.80 25.19
C ALA A 29 83.65 -15.78 24.23
N GLN A 30 82.90 -15.32 23.22
CA GLN A 30 83.34 -14.25 22.31
C GLN A 30 83.67 -12.99 23.14
N SER A 31 84.96 -12.66 23.27
CA SER A 31 85.43 -11.47 24.00
C SER A 31 85.44 -10.26 23.08
N ILE A 32 85.37 -9.05 23.64
CA ILE A 32 85.61 -7.82 22.86
C ILE A 32 87.10 -7.70 22.54
N SER A 33 87.45 -7.58 21.25
CA SER A 33 88.83 -7.37 20.78
C SER A 33 88.92 -6.30 19.68
N PRO A 34 89.87 -5.35 19.75
CA PRO A 34 90.01 -4.30 18.75
C PRO A 34 90.59 -4.82 17.44
N ALA A 35 90.14 -4.27 16.30
CA ALA A 35 90.66 -4.64 14.98
C ALA A 35 92.05 -4.00 14.71
N PRO A 36 93.02 -4.72 14.13
CA PRO A 36 94.34 -4.19 13.80
C PRO A 36 94.34 -3.42 12.46
N ASP A 37 93.40 -2.50 12.26
CA ASP A 37 93.11 -1.85 10.97
C ASP A 37 93.48 -0.36 10.91
N GLY A 38 94.08 0.17 11.98
CA GLY A 38 94.50 1.58 12.07
C GLY A 38 93.47 2.53 12.66
N THR A 39 92.26 2.06 13.02
CA THR A 39 91.23 2.89 13.69
C THR A 39 91.70 3.43 15.05
N GLY A 40 92.59 2.69 15.73
CA GLY A 40 93.13 3.09 17.04
C GLY A 40 92.21 2.78 18.23
N THR A 41 91.26 1.86 18.09
CA THR A 41 90.44 1.36 19.22
C THR A 41 91.30 0.71 20.28
N ILE A 42 91.07 1.06 21.54
CA ILE A 42 91.72 0.46 22.71
C ILE A 42 90.63 -0.16 23.59
N VAL A 43 90.82 -1.41 24.00
CA VAL A 43 89.90 -2.12 24.91
C VAL A 43 90.68 -2.50 26.17
N THR A 44 90.33 -1.87 27.30
CA THR A 44 90.93 -2.13 28.61
C THR A 44 89.98 -3.01 29.43
N ILE A 45 90.44 -4.19 29.84
CA ILE A 45 89.63 -5.18 30.57
C ILE A 45 89.94 -5.09 32.07
N ASP A 46 88.92 -4.83 32.90
CA ASP A 46 88.99 -4.85 34.36
C ASP A 46 87.90 -5.77 34.95
N GLY A 47 88.27 -7.03 35.19
CA GLY A 47 87.31 -8.06 35.58
C GLY A 47 86.26 -8.28 34.51
N ASN A 48 85.00 -7.97 34.82
CA ASN A 48 83.86 -8.07 33.89
C ASN A 48 83.58 -6.76 33.13
N GLN A 49 84.38 -5.70 33.34
CA GLN A 49 84.24 -4.40 32.68
C GLN A 49 85.19 -4.28 31.48
N PHE A 50 84.66 -3.92 30.32
CA PHE A 50 85.42 -3.63 29.10
C PHE A 50 85.32 -2.13 28.80
N TYR A 51 86.36 -1.36 29.09
CA TYR A 51 86.42 0.06 28.75
C TYR A 51 86.94 0.24 27.33
N ILE A 52 86.16 0.88 26.48
CA ILE A 52 86.45 1.14 25.07
C ILE A 52 86.87 2.61 24.93
N GLU A 53 88.13 2.80 24.55
CA GLU A 53 88.82 4.09 24.48
C GLU A 53 89.56 4.24 23.13
N GLY A 54 90.21 5.39 22.91
CA GLY A 54 90.92 5.65 21.66
C GLY A 54 89.95 5.91 20.51
N GLY A 55 90.22 5.31 19.34
CA GLY A 55 89.44 5.49 18.12
C GLY A 55 89.93 6.65 17.24
N SER A 56 89.23 6.86 16.13
CA SER A 56 89.52 7.92 15.14
C SER A 56 88.40 8.93 15.12
N LEU A 57 88.74 10.23 15.11
CA LEU A 57 87.77 11.32 15.04
C LEU A 57 87.59 11.83 13.60
N SER A 58 86.38 12.28 13.28
CA SER A 58 86.13 13.11 12.11
C SER A 58 86.88 14.45 12.18
N ALA A 59 87.07 15.12 11.04
CA ALA A 59 87.86 16.37 11.00
C ALA A 59 87.23 17.52 11.81
N ASP A 60 85.91 17.48 12.02
CA ASP A 60 85.16 18.42 12.88
C ASP A 60 85.10 17.97 14.35
N GLY A 61 85.56 16.76 14.66
CA GLY A 61 85.59 16.18 16.00
C GLY A 61 84.23 15.72 16.53
N ALA A 62 83.16 15.70 15.71
CA ALA A 62 81.82 15.36 16.14
C ALA A 62 81.51 13.85 16.12
N ASN A 63 82.20 13.06 15.28
CA ASN A 63 82.01 11.61 15.17
C ASN A 63 83.26 10.86 15.64
N LEU A 64 83.07 9.85 16.50
CA LEU A 64 84.13 8.95 16.98
C LEU A 64 83.93 7.54 16.42
N PHE A 65 84.95 6.99 15.78
CA PHE A 65 84.89 5.67 15.14
C PHE A 65 85.74 4.64 15.87
N HIS A 66 85.16 3.47 16.10
CA HIS A 66 85.79 2.28 16.65
C HIS A 66 85.65 1.10 15.69
N SER A 67 86.67 0.24 15.65
CA SER A 67 86.68 -1.02 14.91
C SER A 67 87.09 -2.19 15.79
N PHE A 68 86.36 -3.30 15.69
CA PHE A 68 86.53 -4.52 16.50
C PHE A 68 86.66 -5.75 15.61
N GLU A 69 87.51 -6.69 15.99
CA GLU A 69 87.56 -8.01 15.35
C GLU A 69 86.37 -8.85 15.84
N GLN A 70 86.15 -8.87 17.15
CA GLN A 70 85.02 -9.55 17.79
C GLN A 70 84.40 -8.63 18.84
N PHE A 71 83.08 -8.68 18.97
CA PHE A 71 82.34 -7.90 19.96
C PHE A 71 81.23 -8.78 20.55
N GLY A 72 81.47 -9.32 21.76
CA GLY A 72 80.55 -10.19 22.48
C GLY A 72 80.61 -9.95 23.99
N LEU A 73 79.51 -10.26 24.70
CA LEU A 73 79.36 -10.10 26.15
C LEU A 73 78.62 -11.30 26.76
N THR A 74 79.05 -11.75 27.94
CA THR A 74 78.28 -12.70 28.78
C THR A 74 77.39 -11.97 29.80
N GLN A 75 76.48 -12.69 30.47
CA GLN A 75 75.51 -12.18 31.45
C GLN A 75 76.02 -11.14 32.47
N GLU A 76 77.27 -11.28 32.92
CA GLU A 76 77.85 -10.42 33.96
C GLU A 76 78.78 -9.33 33.41
N GLN A 77 79.00 -9.31 32.09
CA GLN A 77 79.96 -8.41 31.44
C GLN A 77 79.32 -7.10 31.01
N VAL A 78 80.12 -6.04 31.04
CA VAL A 78 79.71 -4.68 30.69
C VAL A 78 80.69 -4.08 29.68
N ALA A 79 80.21 -3.62 28.53
CA ALA A 79 80.98 -2.81 27.58
C ALA A 79 80.70 -1.33 27.83
N THR A 80 81.72 -0.56 28.21
CA THR A 80 81.62 0.88 28.47
C THR A 80 82.37 1.67 27.40
N PHE A 81 81.64 2.34 26.50
CA PHE A 81 82.19 3.33 25.58
C PHE A 81 82.47 4.65 26.33
N LEU A 82 83.71 5.13 26.28
CA LEU A 82 84.08 6.43 26.85
C LEU A 82 83.96 7.52 25.78
N ALA A 83 82.89 8.31 25.90
CA ALA A 83 82.63 9.48 25.07
C ALA A 83 83.12 10.78 25.73
N ASN A 84 83.01 11.90 25.00
CA ASN A 84 83.17 13.24 25.54
C ASN A 84 81.99 14.13 25.11
N PRO A 85 81.75 15.29 25.76
CA PRO A 85 80.57 16.12 25.48
C PRO A 85 80.55 16.82 24.12
N GLN A 86 81.63 16.73 23.32
CA GLN A 86 81.67 17.30 21.96
C GLN A 86 81.24 16.27 20.89
N LEU A 87 81.19 14.99 21.25
CA LEU A 87 80.78 13.93 20.34
C LEU A 87 79.27 13.96 20.16
N ARG A 88 78.85 13.85 18.92
CA ARG A 88 77.47 13.63 18.52
C ARG A 88 77.18 12.15 18.28
N ASN A 89 78.11 11.45 17.62
CA ASN A 89 77.96 10.02 17.31
C ASN A 89 79.23 9.23 17.70
N VAL A 90 79.03 8.03 18.24
CA VAL A 90 80.04 6.99 18.43
C VAL A 90 79.65 5.81 17.55
N LEU A 91 80.48 5.48 16.56
CA LEU A 91 80.22 4.42 15.59
C LEU A 91 81.23 3.27 15.75
N GLY A 92 80.76 2.09 16.09
CA GLY A 92 81.53 0.86 16.18
C GLY A 92 81.23 -0.08 15.01
N ARG A 93 82.27 -0.59 14.34
CA ARG A 93 82.14 -1.67 13.35
C ARG A 93 82.78 -2.97 13.82
N ILE A 94 82.21 -4.10 13.42
CA ILE A 94 82.74 -5.44 13.68
C ILE A 94 83.16 -6.07 12.35
N VAL A 95 84.43 -6.46 12.22
CA VAL A 95 85.03 -6.87 10.93
C VAL A 95 85.41 -8.36 10.85
N GLY A 96 85.37 -9.10 11.96
CA GLY A 96 85.88 -10.49 12.04
C GLY A 96 85.00 -11.56 11.38
N GLY A 97 83.83 -11.19 10.85
CA GLY A 97 82.96 -12.10 10.08
C GLY A 97 82.05 -13.01 10.91
N ASP A 98 82.14 -12.99 12.25
CA ASP A 98 81.25 -13.72 13.15
C ASP A 98 80.10 -12.83 13.67
N PRO A 99 78.90 -13.38 13.94
CA PRO A 99 77.83 -12.66 14.64
C PRO A 99 78.26 -12.22 16.04
N SER A 100 77.69 -11.11 16.53
CA SER A 100 77.92 -10.58 17.88
C SER A 100 76.94 -11.17 18.89
N PHE A 101 77.41 -11.96 19.86
CA PHE A 101 76.60 -12.50 20.95
C PHE A 101 76.69 -11.60 22.20
N ILE A 102 75.59 -10.92 22.55
CA ILE A 102 75.51 -9.93 23.62
C ILE A 102 74.52 -10.40 24.68
N ASP A 103 74.99 -10.96 25.78
CA ASP A 103 74.16 -11.29 26.94
C ASP A 103 74.43 -10.35 28.13
N GLY A 104 75.18 -9.27 27.96
CA GLY A 104 75.55 -8.33 29.03
C GLY A 104 75.04 -6.89 28.84
N LEU A 105 75.61 -5.94 29.57
CA LEU A 105 75.25 -4.51 29.49
C LEU A 105 76.13 -3.76 28.48
N ILE A 106 75.52 -3.07 27.52
CA ILE A 106 76.21 -2.05 26.70
C ILE A 106 75.92 -0.68 27.29
N GLN A 107 76.97 0.09 27.56
CA GLN A 107 76.90 1.38 28.23
C GLN A 107 77.77 2.43 27.53
N LEU A 108 77.30 3.68 27.49
CA LEU A 108 78.09 4.84 27.05
C LEU A 108 78.13 5.87 28.19
N THR A 109 79.32 6.41 28.48
CA THR A 109 79.52 7.41 29.54
C THR A 109 80.44 8.55 29.09
N GLY A 110 80.37 9.70 29.76
CA GLY A 110 81.25 10.84 29.49
C GLY A 110 80.71 11.87 28.48
N GLY A 111 79.53 11.61 27.90
CA GLY A 111 78.80 12.49 26.99
C GLY A 111 77.38 11.94 26.73
N ASP A 112 76.64 12.58 25.82
CA ASP A 112 75.27 12.28 25.40
C ASP A 112 75.20 11.84 23.92
N ALA A 113 76.32 11.34 23.37
CA ALA A 113 76.41 10.90 21.98
C ALA A 113 75.53 9.68 21.67
N ASN A 114 75.07 9.60 20.43
CA ASN A 114 74.37 8.45 19.85
C ASN A 114 75.35 7.30 19.62
N LEU A 115 74.92 6.06 19.86
CA LEU A 115 75.75 4.85 19.68
C LEU A 115 75.26 4.01 18.50
N TRP A 116 76.15 3.78 17.54
CA TRP A 116 75.90 2.97 16.34
C TRP A 116 76.80 1.75 16.34
N LEU A 117 76.23 0.56 16.16
CA LEU A 117 76.97 -0.70 16.04
C LEU A 117 76.63 -1.39 14.71
N LEU A 118 77.66 -1.63 13.90
CA LEU A 118 77.55 -2.23 12.57
C LEU A 118 78.24 -3.61 12.59
N ASN A 119 77.48 -4.67 12.36
CA ASN A 119 78.03 -6.01 12.14
C ASN A 119 77.29 -6.72 11.00
N PRO A 120 77.86 -6.80 9.79
CA PRO A 120 77.23 -7.48 8.66
C PRO A 120 76.82 -8.92 8.94
N SER A 121 77.54 -9.62 9.83
CA SER A 121 77.26 -11.03 10.19
C SER A 121 76.10 -11.20 11.18
N GLY A 122 75.62 -10.12 11.81
CA GLY A 122 74.45 -10.15 12.69
C GLY A 122 74.71 -9.94 14.18
N PHE A 123 73.62 -9.80 14.93
CA PHE A 123 73.61 -9.62 16.39
C PHE A 123 72.66 -10.61 17.06
N VAL A 124 73.05 -11.15 18.21
CA VAL A 124 72.19 -11.94 19.09
C VAL A 124 72.26 -11.34 20.49
N PHE A 125 71.24 -10.57 20.88
CA PHE A 125 71.05 -10.06 22.23
C PHE A 125 70.34 -11.13 23.07
N GLY A 126 71.02 -11.70 24.05
CA GLY A 126 70.49 -12.70 24.97
C GLY A 126 69.52 -12.11 26.02
N THR A 127 68.92 -12.97 26.85
CA THR A 127 67.88 -12.57 27.82
C THR A 127 68.36 -11.56 28.86
N ASN A 128 69.67 -11.49 29.09
CA ASN A 128 70.29 -10.57 30.04
C ASN A 128 70.85 -9.30 29.38
N ALA A 129 70.76 -9.19 28.06
CA ALA A 129 71.18 -7.99 27.35
C ALA A 129 70.41 -6.75 27.84
N ARG A 130 71.14 -5.66 28.10
CA ARG A 130 70.59 -4.36 28.52
C ARG A 130 71.37 -3.22 27.88
N LEU A 131 70.72 -2.07 27.75
CA LEU A 131 71.34 -0.83 27.28
C LEU A 131 71.35 0.23 28.41
N ASN A 132 72.44 0.99 28.48
CA ASN A 132 72.54 2.22 29.27
C ASN A 132 73.22 3.29 28.39
N VAL A 133 72.45 3.81 27.43
CA VAL A 133 72.91 4.75 26.42
C VAL A 133 72.14 6.08 26.62
N PRO A 134 72.85 7.22 26.81
CA PRO A 134 72.23 8.52 27.07
C PRO A 134 71.66 9.21 25.83
N GLY A 135 72.06 8.80 24.62
CA GLY A 135 71.49 9.22 23.33
C GLY A 135 70.79 8.06 22.59
N ASP A 136 70.68 8.17 21.27
CA ASP A 136 70.06 7.14 20.42
C ASP A 136 70.93 5.87 20.34
N PHE A 137 70.30 4.72 20.09
CA PHE A 137 71.00 3.45 19.84
C PHE A 137 70.59 2.86 18.50
N THR A 138 71.58 2.56 17.65
CA THR A 138 71.38 1.84 16.39
C THR A 138 72.22 0.58 16.34
N ALA A 139 71.60 -0.56 16.05
CA ALA A 139 72.29 -1.79 15.67
C ALA A 139 71.90 -2.16 14.24
N THR A 140 72.90 -2.42 13.39
CA THR A 140 72.64 -2.75 11.98
C THR A 140 73.57 -3.81 11.40
N THR A 141 73.04 -4.59 10.45
CA THR A 141 73.81 -5.54 9.63
C THR A 141 74.15 -5.00 8.24
N ALA A 142 73.98 -3.69 8.05
CA ALA A 142 74.43 -2.98 6.87
C ALA A 142 75.95 -3.13 6.67
N THR A 143 76.36 -3.23 5.40
CA THR A 143 77.77 -3.23 4.99
C THR A 143 78.40 -1.86 5.05
N ALA A 144 77.61 -0.78 5.04
CA ALA A 144 78.08 0.59 5.26
C ALA A 144 76.95 1.51 5.77
N VAL A 145 77.34 2.60 6.44
CA VAL A 145 76.45 3.71 6.83
C VAL A 145 76.85 4.99 6.10
N GLU A 146 75.88 5.67 5.48
CA GLU A 146 76.08 6.96 4.81
C GLU A 146 76.12 8.08 5.85
N LEU A 147 77.10 8.98 5.75
CA LEU A 147 77.14 10.28 6.43
C LEU A 147 76.92 11.41 5.41
N ALA A 148 76.79 12.64 5.87
CA ALA A 148 76.48 13.79 5.02
C ALA A 148 77.38 13.90 3.77
N GLU A 149 76.84 14.49 2.69
CA GLU A 149 77.53 14.73 1.40
C GLU A 149 77.95 13.45 0.64
N GLY A 150 77.39 12.28 0.98
CA GLY A 150 77.56 11.02 0.23
C GLY A 150 78.80 10.21 0.61
N HIS A 151 79.37 10.49 1.79
CA HIS A 151 80.50 9.75 2.35
C HIS A 151 80.03 8.49 3.10
N TRP A 152 80.74 7.36 2.97
CA TRP A 152 80.32 6.08 3.52
C TRP A 152 81.30 5.57 4.57
N PHE A 153 80.78 5.22 5.75
CA PHE A 153 81.48 4.45 6.76
C PHE A 153 81.31 2.95 6.46
N ASP A 154 82.32 2.34 5.86
CA ASP A 154 82.31 0.93 5.45
C ASP A 154 82.59 0.00 6.64
N ALA A 155 81.77 -1.04 6.82
CA ALA A 155 81.98 -2.08 7.81
C ALA A 155 83.13 -3.03 7.42
N LEU A 156 83.25 -3.39 6.14
CA LEU A 156 84.23 -4.37 5.64
C LEU A 156 85.38 -3.74 4.82
N GLY A 157 85.32 -2.42 4.58
CA GLY A 157 86.27 -1.67 3.75
C GLY A 157 87.29 -0.82 4.53
N SER A 158 88.04 0.04 3.82
CA SER A 158 88.93 1.04 4.43
C SER A 158 88.23 2.39 4.53
N ASN A 159 88.32 3.06 5.67
CA ASN A 159 87.64 4.35 5.90
C ASN A 159 88.62 5.53 5.93
N ASP A 160 88.22 6.64 5.32
CA ASP A 160 88.85 7.95 5.50
C ASP A 160 88.08 8.76 6.55
N TYR A 161 88.39 8.52 7.82
CA TYR A 161 87.68 9.08 8.97
C TYR A 161 87.56 10.61 8.94
N ALA A 162 88.55 11.32 8.37
CA ALA A 162 88.53 12.78 8.30
C ALA A 162 87.36 13.31 7.43
N THR A 163 86.90 12.51 6.46
CA THR A 163 85.81 12.87 5.54
C THR A 163 84.41 12.49 6.05
N LEU A 164 84.33 11.65 7.09
CA LEU A 164 83.07 11.15 7.65
C LEU A 164 82.45 12.17 8.64
N ILE A 165 82.09 13.34 8.11
CA ILE A 165 81.49 14.47 8.84
C ILE A 165 79.96 14.44 8.74
N GLY A 166 79.27 14.94 9.77
CA GLY A 166 77.80 15.03 9.80
C GLY A 166 77.13 13.82 10.44
N ASP A 167 75.80 13.75 10.34
CA ASP A 167 75.03 12.66 10.94
C ASP A 167 74.86 11.48 9.96
N PRO A 168 74.66 10.26 10.49
CA PRO A 168 74.22 9.12 9.67
C PRO A 168 72.90 9.42 8.96
N VAL A 169 72.89 9.25 7.64
CA VAL A 169 71.75 9.52 6.75
C VAL A 169 71.36 8.31 5.91
N GLY A 170 71.97 7.14 6.09
CA GLY A 170 71.57 5.93 5.38
C GLY A 170 72.39 4.69 5.65
N PHE A 171 71.96 3.57 5.05
CA PHE A 171 72.55 2.24 5.12
C PHE A 171 72.72 1.67 3.71
N ALA A 172 73.77 0.88 3.51
CA ALA A 172 73.96 0.03 2.34
C ALA A 172 73.98 -1.43 2.79
N PHE A 173 73.28 -2.27 2.05
CA PHE A 173 73.25 -3.72 2.19
C PHE A 173 73.78 -4.28 0.88
N ASP A 174 75.05 -4.67 0.87
CA ASP A 174 75.73 -5.13 -0.35
C ASP A 174 75.86 -6.67 -0.42
N LEU A 175 75.24 -7.37 0.52
CA LEU A 175 75.26 -8.84 0.63
C LEU A 175 73.96 -9.44 0.08
N ASP A 176 74.06 -10.56 -0.65
CA ASP A 176 72.89 -11.30 -1.17
C ASP A 176 71.96 -11.78 -0.04
N SER A 177 72.52 -11.99 1.15
CA SER A 177 71.82 -12.42 2.36
C SER A 177 72.39 -11.65 3.56
N PRO A 178 71.83 -10.50 3.93
CA PRO A 178 72.31 -9.75 5.09
C PRO A 178 72.08 -10.50 6.41
N GLY A 179 72.89 -10.23 7.44
CA GLY A 179 72.78 -10.90 8.74
C GLY A 179 71.53 -10.53 9.51
N ALA A 180 71.10 -11.43 10.41
CA ALA A 180 69.93 -11.20 11.23
C ALA A 180 70.29 -10.50 12.57
N ILE A 181 69.30 -9.81 13.13
CA ILE A 181 69.34 -9.28 14.50
C ILE A 181 68.32 -10.06 15.31
N VAL A 182 68.76 -10.76 16.36
CA VAL A 182 67.88 -11.47 17.30
C VAL A 182 67.96 -10.79 18.66
N ASN A 183 66.85 -10.31 19.20
CA ASN A 183 66.76 -9.77 20.55
C ASN A 183 65.85 -10.60 21.45
N ALA A 184 66.41 -11.14 22.52
CA ALA A 184 65.67 -11.78 23.62
C ALA A 184 65.79 -11.01 24.94
N GLY A 185 66.57 -9.92 24.97
CA GLY A 185 66.77 -9.06 26.13
C GLY A 185 65.82 -7.87 26.18
N GLU A 186 66.13 -6.93 27.08
CA GLU A 186 65.36 -5.68 27.27
C GLU A 186 66.22 -4.53 26.78
N LEU A 187 65.98 -4.10 25.54
CA LEU A 187 66.71 -2.99 24.93
C LEU A 187 65.91 -1.70 25.15
N ALA A 188 66.40 -0.87 26.05
CA ALA A 188 65.74 0.37 26.44
C ALA A 188 66.69 1.57 26.36
N VAL A 189 66.24 2.67 25.74
CA VAL A 189 66.96 3.95 25.72
C VAL A 189 66.28 4.98 26.63
N GLY A 190 66.98 6.08 26.94
CA GLY A 190 66.45 7.19 27.71
C GLY A 190 65.24 7.86 27.03
N ALA A 191 64.44 8.59 27.81
CA ALA A 191 63.26 9.27 27.28
C ALA A 191 63.63 10.33 26.23
N GLY A 192 62.92 10.33 25.10
CA GLY A 192 63.14 11.25 23.98
C GLY A 192 64.23 10.82 22.98
N ASN A 193 64.86 9.65 23.17
CA ASN A 193 65.87 9.09 22.28
C ASN A 193 65.30 7.93 21.46
N ASP A 194 65.93 7.66 20.32
CA ASP A 194 65.49 6.66 19.34
C ASP A 194 66.25 5.32 19.47
N LEU A 195 65.56 4.23 19.13
CA LEU A 195 66.11 2.87 19.07
C LEU A 195 65.87 2.28 17.68
N MET A 196 66.94 1.95 16.97
CA MET A 196 66.88 1.46 15.59
C MET A 196 67.56 0.10 15.41
N LEU A 197 66.83 -0.85 14.84
CA LEU A 197 67.32 -2.18 14.47
C LEU A 197 67.11 -2.39 12.96
N VAL A 198 68.19 -2.38 12.18
CA VAL A 198 68.13 -2.55 10.71
C VAL A 198 68.97 -3.73 10.26
N GLY A 199 68.36 -4.80 9.78
CA GLY A 199 69.11 -5.99 9.37
C GLY A 199 68.45 -6.81 8.29
N GLY A 200 69.00 -7.98 7.99
CA GLY A 200 68.46 -8.91 6.98
C GLY A 200 67.08 -9.43 7.36
N SER A 201 67.01 -10.01 8.55
CA SER A 201 65.78 -10.28 9.30
C SER A 201 65.94 -9.76 10.72
N VAL A 202 64.87 -9.34 11.36
CA VAL A 202 64.91 -8.87 12.76
C VAL A 202 63.93 -9.66 13.60
N VAL A 203 64.42 -10.38 14.61
CA VAL A 203 63.62 -11.22 15.50
C VAL A 203 63.70 -10.71 16.92
N ASN A 204 62.65 -10.04 17.39
CA ASN A 204 62.54 -9.57 18.76
C ASN A 204 61.53 -10.44 19.55
N THR A 205 62.05 -11.27 20.44
CA THR A 205 61.32 -12.09 21.42
C THR A 205 61.41 -11.55 22.85
N GLY A 206 62.26 -10.54 23.07
CA GLY A 206 62.39 -9.77 24.31
C GLY A 206 61.49 -8.51 24.31
N SER A 207 61.99 -7.39 24.83
CA SER A 207 61.29 -6.10 24.84
C SER A 207 62.13 -4.96 24.27
N LEU A 208 61.46 -4.01 23.61
CA LEU A 208 62.04 -2.78 23.08
C LEU A 208 61.35 -1.56 23.70
N ALA A 209 62.10 -0.63 24.26
CA ALA A 209 61.55 0.56 24.92
C ALA A 209 62.26 1.87 24.54
N ALA A 210 61.51 2.86 24.06
CA ALA A 210 61.98 4.22 23.79
C ALA A 210 60.93 5.27 24.21
N PRO A 211 60.73 5.52 25.52
CA PRO A 211 59.68 6.42 26.01
C PRO A 211 59.80 7.81 25.38
N ALA A 212 58.70 8.41 24.89
CA ALA A 212 58.70 9.69 24.16
C ALA A 212 59.64 9.78 22.92
N GLY A 213 60.29 8.69 22.50
CA GLY A 213 61.17 8.60 21.33
C GLY A 213 60.67 7.59 20.29
N GLY A 214 61.43 7.35 19.23
CA GLY A 214 61.06 6.47 18.12
C GLY A 214 61.68 5.08 18.19
N ILE A 215 60.94 4.05 17.75
CA ILE A 215 61.50 2.73 17.42
C ILE A 215 61.35 2.48 15.93
N LEU A 216 62.47 2.21 15.25
CA LEU A 216 62.48 1.72 13.87
C LEU A 216 63.05 0.31 13.83
N VAL A 217 62.25 -0.64 13.34
CA VAL A 217 62.70 -1.98 12.98
C VAL A 217 62.50 -2.17 11.48
N GLN A 218 63.58 -2.46 10.77
CA GLN A 218 63.56 -2.58 9.31
C GLN A 218 64.33 -3.84 8.88
N ALA A 219 63.64 -4.76 8.21
CA ALA A 219 64.25 -5.90 7.55
C ALA A 219 64.54 -5.60 6.07
N VAL A 220 65.60 -6.22 5.53
CA VAL A 220 66.11 -6.02 4.17
C VAL A 220 66.49 -7.39 3.58
N PRO A 221 65.76 -7.92 2.59
CA PRO A 221 65.83 -9.34 2.22
C PRO A 221 67.04 -9.66 1.33
N GLU A 222 67.51 -8.67 0.57
CA GLU A 222 68.58 -8.78 -0.43
C GLU A 222 69.44 -7.49 -0.45
N THR A 223 70.22 -7.27 -1.51
CA THR A 223 71.03 -6.05 -1.67
C THR A 223 70.18 -4.79 -1.86
N GLY A 224 70.51 -3.69 -1.19
CA GLY A 224 69.77 -2.44 -1.30
C GLY A 224 70.38 -1.26 -0.53
N ARG A 225 69.87 -0.05 -0.76
CA ARG A 225 70.22 1.15 0.02
C ARG A 225 68.99 1.73 0.71
N ILE A 226 69.17 2.16 1.96
CA ILE A 226 68.14 2.76 2.82
C ILE A 226 68.64 4.13 3.28
N ARG A 227 68.13 5.23 2.73
CA ARG A 227 68.31 6.60 3.27
C ARG A 227 67.44 6.98 4.48
N LEU A 228 68.04 7.30 5.61
CA LEU A 228 67.34 7.95 6.72
C LEU A 228 66.91 9.38 6.31
N SER A 229 65.61 9.65 6.28
CA SER A 229 65.08 11.02 6.19
C SER A 229 64.48 11.47 7.52
N LEU A 230 64.39 12.80 7.70
CA LEU A 230 63.71 13.46 8.82
C LEU A 230 62.34 12.82 9.13
N PRO A 231 61.84 12.92 10.39
CA PRO A 231 60.70 12.17 10.88
C PRO A 231 59.49 12.21 9.91
N GLY A 232 59.03 11.03 9.46
CA GLY A 232 57.68 10.85 8.91
C GLY A 232 57.49 10.44 7.44
N GLN A 233 58.51 10.12 6.62
CA GLN A 233 58.31 9.59 5.25
C GLN A 233 59.37 8.54 4.84
N VAL A 234 59.00 7.57 4.00
CA VAL A 234 59.84 6.44 3.54
C VAL A 234 60.43 6.72 2.14
N LEU A 235 61.75 6.91 2.09
CA LEU A 235 62.71 5.96 1.51
C LEU A 235 62.38 5.27 0.16
N SER A 236 62.98 5.78 -0.92
CA SER A 236 63.12 5.06 -2.18
C SER A 236 64.21 3.99 -2.08
N LEU A 237 63.88 2.72 -2.35
CA LEU A 237 64.86 1.66 -2.58
C LEU A 237 65.49 1.86 -3.98
N GLU A 238 66.76 2.25 -4.02
CA GLU A 238 67.54 2.24 -5.27
C GLU A 238 68.30 0.92 -5.37
N VAL A 239 67.94 0.09 -6.35
CA VAL A 239 68.60 -1.19 -6.62
C VAL A 239 69.80 -0.96 -7.52
N LEU A 240 71.01 -1.17 -6.98
CA LEU A 240 72.24 -1.32 -7.75
C LEU A 240 73.00 -2.55 -7.22
N PRO A 241 73.43 -3.49 -8.08
CA PRO A 241 74.12 -4.70 -7.63
C PRO A 241 75.60 -4.44 -7.31
N PRO A 242 76.11 -4.81 -6.12
CA PRO A 242 77.54 -4.68 -5.81
C PRO A 242 78.27 -6.01 -5.63
N ARG A 243 79.59 -5.89 -5.57
CA ARG A 243 80.62 -6.94 -5.60
C ARG A 243 81.63 -6.64 -4.49
N ASP A 244 82.44 -7.61 -4.05
CA ASP A 244 83.59 -7.31 -3.18
C ASP A 244 84.61 -6.35 -3.85
N ALA A 245 85.62 -5.89 -3.09
CA ALA A 245 86.69 -5.00 -3.61
C ALA A 245 87.49 -5.58 -4.81
N ALA A 246 87.26 -6.84 -5.19
CA ALA A 246 87.84 -7.55 -6.33
C ALA A 246 86.81 -8.07 -7.36
N GLY A 247 85.50 -7.88 -7.15
CA GLY A 247 84.44 -8.26 -8.06
C GLY A 247 83.68 -9.58 -7.80
N ASN A 248 83.83 -10.27 -6.65
CA ASN A 248 83.24 -11.59 -6.35
C ASN A 248 82.22 -11.60 -5.18
N VAL A 249 81.46 -12.69 -5.05
CA VAL A 249 80.33 -12.90 -4.11
C VAL A 249 80.73 -13.88 -2.99
N GLN A 250 80.37 -13.58 -1.72
CA GLN A 250 80.55 -14.45 -0.55
C GLN A 250 79.20 -14.63 0.19
N PRO A 251 78.69 -15.86 0.37
CA PRO A 251 77.37 -16.09 0.99
C PRO A 251 77.43 -16.50 2.47
N PHE A 252 76.47 -16.03 3.27
CA PHE A 252 76.01 -16.61 4.54
C PHE A 252 74.48 -16.42 4.63
N SER A 253 73.73 -17.30 5.31
CA SER A 253 72.25 -17.28 5.28
C SER A 253 71.63 -17.07 6.67
N ALA A 254 70.50 -16.38 6.75
CA ALA A 254 69.71 -16.18 7.99
C ALA A 254 69.28 -17.50 8.67
N LEU A 255 69.19 -18.61 7.91
CA LEU A 255 68.90 -19.97 8.42
C LEU A 255 70.05 -20.57 9.26
N ASP A 256 71.26 -19.98 9.22
CA ASP A 256 72.43 -20.52 9.93
C ASP A 256 72.45 -20.13 11.43
N ILE A 257 71.72 -19.10 11.84
CA ILE A 257 71.72 -18.59 13.23
C ILE A 257 70.99 -19.52 14.22
N PRO A 258 69.78 -20.06 13.96
CA PRO A 258 69.15 -21.04 14.84
C PRO A 258 70.03 -22.29 15.05
N ALA A 259 70.73 -22.74 14.01
CA ALA A 259 71.67 -23.86 14.09
C ALA A 259 72.93 -23.53 14.92
N LEU A 260 73.42 -22.28 14.87
CA LEU A 260 74.56 -21.79 15.64
C LEU A 260 74.23 -21.54 17.12
N VAL A 261 72.99 -21.14 17.43
CA VAL A 261 72.48 -20.88 18.79
C VAL A 261 72.05 -22.16 19.51
N THR A 262 71.54 -23.17 18.78
CA THR A 262 71.10 -24.47 19.35
C THR A 262 72.14 -25.59 19.25
N GLY A 263 73.20 -25.39 18.46
CA GLY A 263 74.36 -26.29 18.35
C GLY A 263 75.34 -26.13 19.53
N SER A 264 75.96 -27.25 19.92
CA SER A 264 76.64 -27.52 21.20
C SER A 264 77.85 -26.64 21.63
N ALA A 265 78.09 -25.47 21.03
CA ALA A 265 79.32 -24.70 21.24
C ALA A 265 79.17 -23.43 22.10
N HIS A 266 77.96 -22.91 22.33
CA HIS A 266 77.71 -21.72 23.15
C HIS A 266 76.72 -22.08 24.27
N GLN A 267 76.98 -21.65 25.51
CA GLN A 267 76.01 -21.88 26.60
C GLN A 267 74.64 -21.37 26.14
N GLN A 268 73.63 -22.22 26.25
CA GLN A 268 72.29 -22.04 25.70
C GLN A 268 71.74 -20.63 25.93
N ILE A 269 71.92 -19.72 24.98
CA ILE A 269 71.26 -18.41 24.99
C ILE A 269 69.82 -18.68 24.58
N ALA A 270 68.89 -18.58 25.53
CA ALA A 270 67.49 -18.77 25.26
C ALA A 270 66.96 -17.58 24.44
N THR A 271 66.84 -17.74 23.12
CA THR A 271 66.36 -16.69 22.21
C THR A 271 64.86 -16.75 21.93
N GLY A 272 64.17 -17.80 22.37
CA GLY A 272 62.76 -18.05 22.02
C GLY A 272 62.56 -18.57 20.59
N LEU A 273 63.63 -18.74 19.80
CA LEU A 273 63.61 -19.32 18.45
C LEU A 273 63.84 -20.84 18.52
N ALA A 274 63.05 -21.62 17.78
CA ALA A 274 63.19 -23.06 17.70
C ALA A 274 64.37 -23.48 16.80
N ALA A 275 64.84 -24.72 16.95
CA ALA A 275 65.98 -25.24 16.19
C ALA A 275 65.72 -25.38 14.68
N ASP A 276 64.46 -25.34 14.26
CA ASP A 276 64.04 -25.31 12.86
C ASP A 276 63.85 -23.89 12.29
N GLY A 277 64.19 -22.86 13.07
CA GLY A 277 64.06 -21.46 12.67
C GLY A 277 62.66 -20.87 12.84
N SER A 278 61.75 -21.56 13.54
CA SER A 278 60.40 -21.07 13.80
C SER A 278 60.23 -20.39 15.17
N VAL A 279 59.29 -19.47 15.26
CA VAL A 279 58.82 -18.82 16.50
C VAL A 279 57.40 -19.29 16.84
N GLN A 280 57.07 -19.37 18.13
CA GLN A 280 55.71 -19.71 18.58
C GLN A 280 54.86 -18.43 18.67
N ALA A 281 53.94 -18.25 17.73
CA ALA A 281 52.94 -17.19 17.75
C ALA A 281 51.63 -17.76 18.31
N GLY A 282 51.46 -17.70 19.63
CA GLY A 282 50.33 -18.35 20.31
C GLY A 282 50.48 -19.87 20.32
N THR A 283 49.56 -20.58 19.68
CA THR A 283 49.57 -22.05 19.51
C THR A 283 50.17 -22.50 18.17
N GLU A 284 50.54 -21.55 17.30
CA GLU A 284 51.07 -21.80 15.96
C GLU A 284 52.59 -21.59 15.90
N SER A 285 53.27 -22.40 15.07
CA SER A 285 54.70 -22.27 14.80
C SER A 285 54.88 -21.58 13.45
N VAL A 286 55.43 -20.37 13.44
CA VAL A 286 55.66 -19.58 12.23
C VAL A 286 57.15 -19.63 11.89
N ALA A 287 57.51 -20.07 10.69
CA ALA A 287 58.90 -20.08 10.23
C ALA A 287 59.37 -18.65 9.95
N VAL A 288 60.58 -18.30 10.39
CA VAL A 288 61.17 -16.98 10.11
C VAL A 288 62.07 -17.08 8.87
N GLY A 289 61.71 -16.38 7.81
CA GLY A 289 62.43 -16.25 6.55
C GLY A 289 63.38 -15.04 6.49
N ALA A 290 64.06 -14.92 5.34
CA ALA A 290 64.85 -13.74 5.02
C ALA A 290 63.92 -12.55 4.72
N GLY A 291 64.20 -11.38 5.28
CA GLY A 291 63.36 -10.19 5.12
C GLY A 291 62.22 -10.06 6.14
N ASP A 292 62.07 -11.04 7.03
CA ASP A 292 60.99 -11.04 8.03
C ASP A 292 61.33 -10.20 9.26
N VAL A 293 60.28 -9.67 9.89
CA VAL A 293 60.35 -9.04 11.21
C VAL A 293 59.48 -9.84 12.18
N VAL A 294 60.03 -10.24 13.32
CA VAL A 294 59.26 -10.77 14.46
C VAL A 294 59.35 -9.76 15.59
N ALA A 295 58.23 -9.42 16.22
CA ALA A 295 58.20 -8.45 17.30
C ALA A 295 57.31 -8.88 18.48
N ARG A 296 57.75 -8.49 19.68
CA ARG A 296 57.05 -8.68 20.95
C ARG A 296 57.35 -7.49 21.88
N ASP A 297 56.37 -7.08 22.68
CA ASP A 297 56.55 -6.14 23.80
C ASP A 297 57.37 -4.88 23.42
N VAL A 298 56.76 -4.02 22.59
CA VAL A 298 57.35 -2.77 22.08
C VAL A 298 56.63 -1.57 22.69
N THR A 299 57.36 -0.63 23.30
CA THR A 299 56.78 0.60 23.88
C THR A 299 57.60 1.82 23.51
N ALA A 300 56.99 2.81 22.83
CA ALA A 300 57.72 4.02 22.42
C ALA A 300 56.82 5.26 22.29
N GLY A 301 57.42 6.41 21.98
CA GLY A 301 56.69 7.56 21.45
C GLY A 301 56.05 7.25 20.10
N ALA A 302 56.82 6.75 19.13
CA ALA A 302 56.32 6.27 17.84
C ALA A 302 57.03 4.97 17.42
N VAL A 303 56.35 4.08 16.71
CA VAL A 303 56.92 2.80 16.25
C VAL A 303 56.70 2.62 14.76
N ARG A 304 57.75 2.20 14.06
CA ARG A 304 57.69 1.73 12.69
C ARG A 304 58.37 0.36 12.58
N LEU A 305 57.59 -0.67 12.27
CA LEU A 305 58.09 -2.01 11.93
C LEU A 305 57.88 -2.25 10.43
N ALA A 306 58.93 -2.59 9.70
CA ALA A 306 58.87 -2.77 8.26
C ALA A 306 59.62 -4.05 7.85
N ALA A 307 58.87 -5.03 7.35
CA ALA A 307 59.36 -6.28 6.80
C ALA A 307 59.30 -6.26 5.27
N ALA A 308 60.30 -6.83 4.61
CA ALA A 308 60.27 -7.09 3.18
C ALA A 308 59.79 -8.52 2.84
N GLY A 309 59.64 -9.35 3.87
CA GLY A 309 58.86 -10.59 3.86
C GLY A 309 57.64 -10.42 4.78
N ASP A 310 57.49 -11.33 5.74
CA ASP A 310 56.39 -11.34 6.71
C ASP A 310 56.71 -10.55 7.98
N LEU A 311 55.69 -9.92 8.57
CA LEU A 311 55.76 -9.29 9.89
C LEU A 311 54.94 -10.12 10.89
N VAL A 312 55.61 -10.75 11.86
CA VAL A 312 54.99 -11.66 12.84
C VAL A 312 55.01 -11.03 14.23
N LEU A 313 53.83 -10.72 14.76
CA LEU A 313 53.64 -10.22 16.12
C LEU A 313 53.32 -11.39 17.06
N LEU A 314 54.22 -11.60 18.02
CA LEU A 314 54.04 -12.60 19.06
C LEU A 314 53.11 -12.06 20.17
N PRO A 315 52.42 -12.94 20.91
CA PRO A 315 51.56 -12.53 22.02
C PRO A 315 52.28 -11.57 22.98
N GLY A 316 51.74 -10.36 23.09
CA GLY A 316 52.42 -9.23 23.74
C GLY A 316 51.73 -7.89 23.46
N ARG A 317 52.38 -6.80 23.85
CA ARG A 317 51.83 -5.43 23.70
C ARG A 317 52.73 -4.57 22.82
N LEU A 318 52.14 -3.91 21.83
CA LEU A 318 52.78 -2.84 21.05
C LEU A 318 52.03 -1.55 21.38
N GLU A 319 52.68 -0.64 22.11
CA GLU A 319 52.04 0.56 22.66
C GLU A 319 52.84 1.81 22.32
N THR A 320 52.15 2.82 21.77
CA THR A 320 52.78 4.07 21.35
C THR A 320 52.04 5.29 21.89
N GLU A 321 52.79 6.38 22.17
CA GLU A 321 52.21 7.67 22.56
C GLU A 321 51.68 8.47 21.36
N SER A 322 52.21 8.21 20.16
CA SER A 322 51.84 8.76 18.85
C SER A 322 51.54 7.60 17.89
N ASP A 323 52.23 7.49 16.74
CA ASP A 323 51.84 6.61 15.65
C ASP A 323 52.47 5.21 15.76
N LEU A 324 51.72 4.19 15.36
CA LEU A 324 52.16 2.81 15.18
C LEU A 324 52.00 2.41 13.72
N THR A 325 53.11 2.23 13.01
CA THR A 325 53.15 1.83 11.60
C THR A 325 53.74 0.43 11.45
N LEU A 326 52.98 -0.48 10.87
CA LEU A 326 53.35 -1.87 10.61
C LEU A 326 53.30 -2.13 9.10
N LEU A 327 54.41 -2.49 8.47
CA LEU A 327 54.48 -2.74 7.04
C LEU A 327 55.12 -4.11 6.76
N ALA A 328 54.54 -4.85 5.84
CA ALA A 328 55.07 -6.07 5.27
C ALA A 328 54.83 -6.09 3.76
N ASP A 329 55.85 -6.47 2.99
CA ASP A 329 55.66 -6.82 1.58
C ASP A 329 54.94 -8.18 1.43
N GLY A 330 55.08 -9.07 2.43
CA GLY A 330 54.31 -10.30 2.57
C GLY A 330 53.05 -10.10 3.43
N THR A 331 52.90 -10.94 4.45
CA THR A 331 51.75 -10.96 5.37
C THR A 331 52.08 -10.35 6.73
N VAL A 332 51.14 -9.58 7.30
CA VAL A 332 51.19 -9.19 8.72
C VAL A 332 50.42 -10.20 9.56
N PHE A 333 51.11 -10.96 10.40
CA PHE A 333 50.51 -11.91 11.34
C PHE A 333 50.46 -11.33 12.75
N ALA A 334 49.29 -11.35 13.38
CA ALA A 334 49.15 -11.00 14.80
C ALA A 334 48.35 -12.07 15.55
N ARG A 335 48.92 -12.58 16.65
CA ARG A 335 48.28 -13.58 17.52
C ARG A 335 48.25 -13.07 18.95
N ASP A 336 47.06 -13.00 19.54
CA ASP A 336 46.82 -12.53 20.92
C ASP A 336 47.65 -11.27 21.28
N SER A 337 47.77 -10.37 20.31
CA SER A 337 48.64 -9.20 20.37
C SER A 337 47.81 -7.95 20.55
N ARG A 338 48.21 -7.08 21.47
CA ARG A 338 47.55 -5.80 21.69
C ARG A 338 48.29 -4.68 20.97
N LEU A 339 47.63 -4.01 20.04
CA LEU A 339 48.17 -2.89 19.26
C LEU A 339 47.47 -1.60 19.70
N GLN A 340 48.20 -0.67 20.31
CA GLN A 340 47.65 0.59 20.81
C GLN A 340 48.48 1.78 20.31
N ALA A 341 47.85 2.69 19.58
CA ALA A 341 48.43 3.95 19.14
C ALA A 341 47.74 5.13 19.81
N GLY A 342 48.52 6.12 20.24
CA GLY A 342 47.99 7.39 20.73
C GLY A 342 47.65 8.39 19.63
N GLY A 343 48.30 8.25 18.48
CA GLY A 343 47.98 8.88 17.20
C GLY A 343 47.42 7.83 16.25
N GLU A 344 48.01 7.71 15.06
CA GLU A 344 47.52 6.84 13.97
C GLU A 344 47.99 5.38 14.11
N LEU A 345 47.12 4.41 13.80
CA LEU A 345 47.47 2.99 13.65
C LEU A 345 47.36 2.58 12.18
N TYR A 346 48.52 2.39 11.53
CA TYR A 346 48.59 1.99 10.12
C TYR A 346 49.21 0.60 9.98
N VAL A 347 48.49 -0.33 9.37
CA VAL A 347 48.93 -1.70 9.11
C VAL A 347 48.83 -1.99 7.63
N GLN A 348 49.91 -2.45 7.00
CA GLN A 348 49.92 -2.85 5.60
C GLN A 348 50.64 -4.18 5.42
N GLY A 349 49.96 -5.16 4.82
CA GLY A 349 50.58 -6.35 4.25
C GLY A 349 50.21 -6.40 2.78
N GLN A 350 51.17 -6.41 1.85
CA GLN A 350 50.81 -6.37 0.43
C GLN A 350 50.11 -7.66 -0.02
N GLU A 351 50.48 -8.81 0.56
CA GLU A 351 49.84 -10.09 0.25
C GLU A 351 48.60 -10.36 1.10
N ALA A 352 48.67 -10.18 2.42
CA ALA A 352 47.54 -10.38 3.34
C ALA A 352 47.78 -9.70 4.69
N ILE A 353 46.71 -9.57 5.48
CA ILE A 353 46.76 -9.27 6.91
C ILE A 353 46.01 -10.38 7.63
N ASP A 354 46.60 -10.99 8.66
CA ASP A 354 45.99 -12.07 9.44
C ASP A 354 46.11 -11.78 10.94
N ILE A 355 45.01 -11.31 11.52
CA ILE A 355 44.90 -10.94 12.94
C ILE A 355 43.92 -11.89 13.63
N LEU A 356 44.38 -12.54 14.69
CA LEU A 356 43.57 -13.35 15.60
C LEU A 356 43.90 -12.96 17.04
N SER A 357 43.06 -12.12 17.66
CA SER A 357 43.30 -11.55 19.00
C SER A 357 42.03 -11.44 19.85
N LEU A 358 41.21 -12.49 19.85
CA LEU A 358 39.90 -12.55 20.54
C LEU A 358 39.95 -13.01 22.01
N ALA A 359 41.12 -13.44 22.49
CA ALA A 359 41.28 -13.79 23.91
C ALA A 359 41.23 -12.54 24.83
N LEU A 360 41.19 -11.34 24.27
CA LEU A 360 41.22 -10.07 24.99
C LEU A 360 39.79 -9.48 25.11
N PRO A 361 39.30 -9.19 26.33
CA PRO A 361 37.95 -8.63 26.55
C PRO A 361 37.85 -7.12 26.25
N GLN A 362 38.94 -6.49 25.81
CA GLN A 362 39.00 -5.10 25.37
C GLN A 362 39.48 -5.08 23.91
N PRO A 363 39.24 -3.99 23.16
CA PRO A 363 39.76 -3.83 21.81
C PRO A 363 41.25 -4.22 21.73
N ALA A 364 41.53 -5.21 20.91
CA ALA A 364 42.89 -5.69 20.69
C ALA A 364 43.67 -4.67 19.85
N LEU A 365 42.98 -3.98 18.94
CA LEU A 365 43.51 -2.87 18.16
C LEU A 365 42.81 -1.58 18.58
N SER A 366 43.60 -0.56 18.93
CA SER A 366 43.10 0.75 19.36
C SER A 366 43.96 1.87 18.78
N SER A 367 43.32 2.92 18.25
CA SER A 367 43.98 4.11 17.71
C SER A 367 43.37 5.39 18.29
N GLY A 368 44.21 6.36 18.67
CA GLY A 368 43.79 7.71 19.08
C GLY A 368 43.32 8.59 17.92
N GLY A 369 43.92 8.39 16.74
CA GLY A 369 43.50 8.96 15.46
C GLY A 369 42.78 7.92 14.60
N ASP A 370 43.08 7.86 13.30
CA ASP A 370 42.54 6.86 12.39
C ASP A 370 43.21 5.49 12.57
N LEU A 371 42.48 4.44 12.20
CA LEU A 371 42.95 3.05 12.17
C LEU A 371 42.80 2.54 10.74
N THR A 372 43.91 2.25 10.06
CA THR A 372 43.90 1.81 8.66
C THR A 372 44.60 0.47 8.50
N LEU A 373 43.92 -0.49 7.86
CA LEU A 373 44.49 -1.76 7.41
C LEU A 373 44.48 -1.81 5.88
N VAL A 374 45.64 -2.07 5.26
CA VAL A 374 45.81 -2.01 3.80
C VAL A 374 46.38 -3.33 3.26
N SER A 375 45.67 -3.99 2.33
CA SER A 375 46.14 -5.22 1.68
C SER A 375 45.44 -5.48 0.34
N ASN A 376 46.17 -6.00 -0.65
CA ASN A 376 45.57 -6.48 -1.91
C ASN A 376 45.01 -7.91 -1.81
N GLY A 377 45.36 -8.67 -0.78
CA GLY A 377 44.69 -9.93 -0.44
C GLY A 377 43.83 -9.80 0.83
N PRO A 378 43.34 -10.92 1.38
CA PRO A 378 42.41 -10.91 2.51
C PRO A 378 42.95 -10.18 3.74
N ILE A 379 42.11 -9.37 4.35
CA ILE A 379 42.33 -8.80 5.68
C ILE A 379 41.50 -9.63 6.65
N SER A 380 42.10 -10.64 7.28
CA SER A 380 41.48 -11.42 8.37
C SER A 380 41.56 -10.63 9.66
N GLY A 381 40.43 -10.20 10.20
CA GLY A 381 40.34 -9.32 11.36
C GLY A 381 39.52 -9.91 12.49
N ASP A 382 39.93 -11.07 12.99
CA ASP A 382 39.32 -11.72 14.15
C ASP A 382 39.77 -11.00 15.44
N ALA A 383 39.20 -9.81 15.66
CA ALA A 383 39.55 -8.91 16.76
C ALA A 383 38.43 -7.88 17.03
N HIS A 384 38.49 -7.26 18.22
CA HIS A 384 37.74 -6.05 18.53
C HIS A 384 38.57 -4.80 18.19
N PHE A 385 37.97 -3.84 17.48
CA PHE A 385 38.61 -2.62 16.99
C PHE A 385 38.02 -1.36 17.63
N ALA A 386 38.88 -0.40 17.96
CA ALA A 386 38.49 0.93 18.41
C ALA A 386 39.33 2.02 17.74
N SER A 387 38.68 3.01 17.13
CA SER A 387 39.33 4.18 16.52
C SER A 387 38.78 5.49 17.10
N GLY A 388 39.66 6.41 17.49
CA GLY A 388 39.31 7.79 17.87
C GLY A 388 39.04 8.71 16.68
N GLY A 389 39.37 8.24 15.48
CA GLY A 389 38.99 8.82 14.19
C GLY A 389 38.23 7.80 13.34
N SER A 390 38.56 7.74 12.04
CA SER A 390 37.97 6.80 11.08
C SER A 390 38.63 5.42 11.17
N LEU A 391 37.94 4.40 10.67
CA LEU A 391 38.48 3.04 10.55
C LEU A 391 38.29 2.53 9.12
N SER A 392 39.40 2.18 8.46
CA SER A 392 39.36 1.79 7.04
C SER A 392 40.09 0.47 6.77
N PHE A 393 39.42 -0.42 6.05
CA PHE A 393 40.00 -1.61 5.43
C PHE A 393 40.13 -1.37 3.93
N LEU A 394 41.35 -1.18 3.45
CA LEU A 394 41.62 -0.72 2.09
C LEU A 394 42.49 -1.72 1.32
N ASN A 395 42.45 -1.63 0.00
CA ASN A 395 43.45 -2.22 -0.88
C ASN A 395 44.58 -1.21 -1.17
N LEU A 396 45.64 -1.63 -1.86
CA LEU A 396 46.81 -0.77 -2.12
C LEU A 396 46.51 0.40 -3.09
N VAL A 397 45.35 0.42 -3.76
CA VAL A 397 44.90 1.57 -4.56
C VAL A 397 43.99 2.53 -3.80
N GLY A 398 43.68 2.22 -2.53
CA GLY A 398 42.88 3.05 -1.63
C GLY A 398 41.36 2.84 -1.74
N GLU A 399 40.90 1.77 -2.37
CA GLU A 399 39.48 1.36 -2.38
C GLU A 399 39.23 0.33 -1.26
N GLY A 400 37.97 0.05 -0.91
CA GLY A 400 37.60 -0.94 0.09
C GLY A 400 38.21 -2.33 -0.15
N GLY A 401 38.98 -2.84 0.82
CA GLY A 401 39.64 -4.15 0.81
C GLY A 401 38.73 -5.30 1.23
N GLU A 402 39.12 -6.54 0.91
CA GLU A 402 38.37 -7.76 1.30
C GLU A 402 38.58 -8.07 2.78
N PHE A 403 37.54 -7.84 3.59
CA PHE A 403 37.54 -8.05 5.03
C PHE A 403 36.91 -9.41 5.37
N VAL A 404 37.64 -10.24 6.11
CA VAL A 404 37.20 -11.58 6.52
C VAL A 404 37.28 -11.70 8.03
N SER A 405 36.31 -12.35 8.65
CA SER A 405 36.34 -12.64 10.10
C SER A 405 35.59 -13.95 10.38
N LEU A 406 36.33 -15.01 10.68
CA LEU A 406 35.73 -16.32 11.01
C LEU A 406 35.13 -16.35 12.42
N TYR A 407 35.47 -15.36 13.23
CA TYR A 407 35.03 -15.11 14.59
C TYR A 407 34.59 -13.64 14.75
N ASP A 408 34.42 -13.17 15.99
CA ASP A 408 33.82 -11.88 16.39
C ASP A 408 34.56 -10.60 15.93
N PRO A 409 34.04 -9.83 14.96
CA PRO A 409 34.48 -8.48 14.71
C PRO A 409 33.50 -7.47 15.33
N ILE A 410 33.92 -6.84 16.43
CA ILE A 410 33.27 -5.61 16.93
C ILE A 410 34.09 -4.41 16.45
N ILE A 411 33.46 -3.55 15.67
CA ILE A 411 34.08 -2.33 15.15
C ILE A 411 33.43 -1.11 15.80
N ARG A 412 34.26 -0.22 16.35
CA ARG A 412 33.85 1.06 16.89
C ARG A 412 34.76 2.19 16.40
N ALA A 413 34.19 3.25 15.85
CA ALA A 413 34.94 4.39 15.33
C ALA A 413 34.26 5.74 15.64
N ASP A 414 35.02 6.69 16.18
CA ASP A 414 34.54 8.06 16.40
C ASP A 414 34.46 8.88 15.08
N GLY A 415 34.81 8.30 13.93
CA GLY A 415 34.65 8.84 12.57
C GLY A 415 33.89 7.88 11.63
N ASP A 416 34.29 7.84 10.36
CA ASP A 416 33.71 6.96 9.33
C ASP A 416 34.27 5.53 9.43
N VAL A 417 33.52 4.54 8.94
CA VAL A 417 33.99 3.15 8.77
C VAL A 417 33.91 2.76 7.30
N GLU A 418 35.02 2.34 6.71
CA GLU A 418 35.09 1.94 5.29
C GLU A 418 35.66 0.52 5.13
N PHE A 419 35.01 -0.31 4.30
CA PHE A 419 35.53 -1.63 3.91
C PHE A 419 34.99 -2.06 2.53
N GLY A 420 35.66 -3.04 1.90
CA GLY A 420 35.18 -3.68 0.66
C GLY A 420 34.13 -4.75 0.96
N ASN A 421 34.33 -5.97 0.47
CA ASN A 421 33.42 -7.07 0.82
C ASN A 421 33.73 -7.60 2.23
N TYR A 422 32.70 -7.88 3.03
CA TYR A 422 32.81 -8.61 4.29
C TYR A 422 32.29 -10.04 4.14
N THR A 423 33.07 -11.03 4.58
CA THR A 423 32.59 -12.41 4.75
C THR A 423 33.01 -12.95 6.11
N GLY A 424 32.04 -13.31 6.95
CA GLY A 424 32.34 -13.75 8.30
C GLY A 424 31.14 -14.14 9.14
N VAL A 425 31.31 -14.36 10.44
CA VAL A 425 30.19 -14.52 11.40
C VAL A 425 29.50 -13.17 11.66
N ALA A 426 28.59 -13.12 12.64
CA ALA A 426 27.84 -11.92 12.98
C ALA A 426 28.73 -10.67 13.10
N LEU A 427 28.26 -9.53 12.59
CA LEU A 427 29.05 -8.29 12.50
C LEU A 427 28.33 -7.14 13.20
N LYS A 428 29.06 -6.42 14.05
CA LYS A 428 28.61 -5.17 14.69
C LYS A 428 29.56 -4.02 14.37
N VAL A 429 29.00 -2.96 13.79
CA VAL A 429 29.72 -1.71 13.49
C VAL A 429 28.98 -0.53 14.11
N GLU A 430 29.70 0.25 14.92
CA GLU A 430 29.19 1.48 15.53
C GLU A 430 30.11 2.66 15.18
N ALA A 431 29.55 3.66 14.49
CA ALA A 431 30.28 4.82 14.00
C ALA A 431 29.56 6.13 14.39
N THR A 432 30.33 7.16 14.76
CA THR A 432 29.74 8.52 14.85
C THR A 432 29.64 9.19 13.49
N GLY A 433 30.43 8.73 12.50
CA GLY A 433 30.33 9.08 11.09
C GLY A 433 29.48 8.08 10.28
N SER A 434 29.79 7.95 8.99
CA SER A 434 29.12 7.06 8.03
C SER A 434 29.76 5.68 8.00
N ILE A 435 28.99 4.68 7.54
CA ILE A 435 29.48 3.32 7.28
C ILE A 435 29.37 3.06 5.77
N ILE A 436 30.50 2.79 5.12
CA ILE A 436 30.61 2.54 3.68
C ILE A 436 31.20 1.15 3.48
N GLY A 437 30.46 0.28 2.79
CA GLY A 437 30.81 -1.13 2.62
C GLY A 437 30.50 -1.67 1.23
N GLY A 438 31.16 -2.75 0.84
CA GLY A 438 30.80 -3.59 -0.30
C GLY A 438 29.70 -4.60 0.03
N ASN A 439 29.83 -5.83 -0.46
CA ASN A 439 28.89 -6.91 -0.12
C ASN A 439 29.19 -7.50 1.25
N ILE A 440 28.16 -7.75 2.06
CA ILE A 440 28.25 -8.32 3.40
C ILE A 440 27.63 -9.71 3.40
N ARG A 441 28.40 -10.73 3.79
CA ARG A 441 27.92 -12.11 3.95
C ARG A 441 28.16 -12.63 5.37
N ILE A 442 27.08 -12.87 6.10
CA ILE A 442 27.10 -13.46 7.44
C ILE A 442 26.92 -14.99 7.35
N THR A 443 27.90 -15.74 7.83
CA THR A 443 27.97 -17.20 7.70
C THR A 443 27.54 -17.97 8.95
N GLY A 444 27.47 -17.31 10.10
CA GLY A 444 27.11 -17.94 11.38
C GLY A 444 26.93 -16.92 12.51
N PRO A 445 26.41 -17.34 13.67
CA PRO A 445 26.49 -16.55 14.90
C PRO A 445 27.92 -16.50 15.41
N ASP A 446 28.14 -15.59 16.34
CA ASP A 446 29.40 -15.47 17.03
C ASP A 446 29.66 -16.56 18.08
N VAL A 447 30.91 -16.74 18.48
CA VAL A 447 31.31 -17.74 19.48
C VAL A 447 31.15 -17.19 20.90
N SER A 448 30.41 -17.91 21.75
CA SER A 448 30.19 -17.51 23.15
C SER A 448 31.52 -17.36 23.91
N GLY A 449 31.79 -16.17 24.45
CA GLY A 449 32.96 -15.88 25.29
C GLY A 449 33.81 -14.67 24.85
N SER A 450 33.70 -14.23 23.59
CA SER A 450 34.35 -13.01 23.08
C SER A 450 33.54 -11.74 23.39
N ILE A 451 32.20 -11.83 23.38
CA ILE A 451 31.30 -10.72 23.67
C ILE A 451 30.95 -10.68 25.17
N PRO A 452 31.09 -9.53 25.86
CA PRO A 452 30.59 -9.37 27.22
C PRO A 452 29.06 -9.55 27.28
N THR A 453 28.55 -10.28 28.28
CA THR A 453 27.10 -10.45 28.50
C THR A 453 26.34 -9.16 28.83
N SER A 454 27.06 -8.07 29.04
CA SER A 454 26.51 -6.72 29.23
C SER A 454 26.26 -5.96 27.92
N ASP A 455 26.75 -6.44 26.77
CA ASP A 455 26.43 -5.82 25.49
C ASP A 455 24.92 -5.97 25.21
N PRO A 456 24.20 -4.89 24.85
CA PRO A 456 22.76 -4.96 24.60
C PRO A 456 22.39 -5.86 23.42
N ASP A 457 23.34 -6.16 22.53
CA ASP A 457 23.16 -7.00 21.36
C ASP A 457 23.72 -8.43 21.57
N TYR A 458 24.21 -8.75 22.77
CA TYR A 458 24.85 -10.05 23.09
C TYR A 458 24.04 -11.25 22.62
N ASP A 459 22.75 -11.31 22.98
CA ASP A 459 21.89 -12.44 22.62
C ASP A 459 21.74 -12.55 21.09
N LEU A 460 21.62 -11.42 20.39
CA LEU A 460 21.41 -11.40 18.94
C LEU A 460 22.66 -11.89 18.19
N LEU A 461 23.83 -11.37 18.57
CA LEU A 461 25.12 -11.69 17.95
C LEU A 461 25.55 -13.14 18.20
N THR A 462 25.27 -13.69 19.39
CA THR A 462 25.71 -15.05 19.77
C THR A 462 24.73 -16.16 19.41
N THR A 463 23.49 -15.85 19.02
CA THR A 463 22.47 -16.88 18.71
C THR A 463 22.02 -16.90 17.26
N SER A 464 22.34 -15.88 16.46
CA SER A 464 21.88 -15.75 15.08
C SER A 464 22.93 -15.16 14.13
N ARG A 465 22.72 -15.28 12.82
CA ARG A 465 23.53 -14.66 11.75
C ARG A 465 23.27 -13.15 11.66
N ALA A 466 23.50 -12.42 12.76
CA ALA A 466 23.07 -11.03 12.87
C ALA A 466 24.02 -10.04 12.18
N LEU A 467 23.44 -8.99 11.58
CA LEU A 467 24.17 -7.80 11.15
C LEU A 467 23.60 -6.58 11.85
N ILE A 468 24.47 -5.79 12.49
CA ILE A 468 24.11 -4.55 13.18
C ILE A 468 25.04 -3.43 12.72
N LEU A 469 24.48 -2.45 11.99
CA LEU A 469 25.20 -1.25 11.57
C LEU A 469 24.54 -0.02 12.19
N ARG A 470 25.32 0.78 12.93
CA ARG A 470 24.87 2.03 13.57
C ARG A 470 25.77 3.19 13.16
N ALA A 471 25.27 4.13 12.37
CA ALA A 471 25.99 5.29 11.86
C ALA A 471 25.40 6.61 12.40
N GLY A 472 26.20 7.68 12.43
CA GLY A 472 25.74 9.00 12.88
C GLY A 472 25.41 9.07 14.37
N LEU A 473 26.01 8.19 15.20
CA LEU A 473 25.75 8.14 16.63
C LEU A 473 26.26 9.41 17.34
N PRO A 474 25.53 9.94 18.34
CA PRO A 474 25.97 11.14 19.07
C PRO A 474 27.21 10.87 19.97
N SER A 475 27.41 9.62 20.39
CA SER A 475 28.56 9.16 21.16
C SER A 475 28.56 7.62 21.23
N LEU A 476 29.73 7.01 21.39
CA LEU A 476 29.89 5.58 21.60
C LEU A 476 29.98 5.26 23.10
N THR A 477 29.24 4.24 23.58
CA THR A 477 29.20 3.87 25.02
C THR A 477 29.56 2.39 25.25
N PRO A 478 30.38 2.07 26.27
CA PRO A 478 31.23 2.98 27.05
C PRO A 478 32.30 3.64 26.16
N LEU A 479 32.93 4.73 26.62
CA LEU A 479 33.99 5.44 25.86
C LEU A 479 34.98 4.42 25.27
N ASN A 480 35.18 4.47 23.95
CA ASN A 480 35.96 3.48 23.20
C ASN A 480 37.47 3.52 23.48
N PHE A 481 37.90 4.32 24.46
CA PHE A 481 39.30 4.62 24.68
C PHE A 481 39.78 4.15 26.06
N PRO A 482 40.92 3.44 26.15
CA PRO A 482 41.59 3.22 27.43
C PRO A 482 42.06 4.56 28.02
N GLY A 483 41.41 5.03 29.09
CA GLY A 483 41.63 6.37 29.67
C GLY A 483 43.04 6.70 30.18
N SER A 484 43.98 5.75 30.21
CA SER A 484 45.43 6.00 30.32
C SER A 484 46.24 4.70 30.12
N VAL A 485 47.38 4.79 29.43
CA VAL A 485 48.42 3.73 29.35
C VAL A 485 49.77 4.38 29.66
N ASN A 486 50.54 3.79 30.57
CA ASN A 486 51.88 4.24 30.99
C ASN A 486 52.00 5.72 31.42
N GLY A 487 50.91 6.32 31.93
CA GLY A 487 50.90 7.71 32.42
C GLY A 487 50.53 8.74 31.37
N THR A 488 50.36 8.34 30.11
CA THR A 488 49.76 9.16 29.05
C THR A 488 48.25 9.03 29.14
N THR A 489 47.56 10.16 29.32
CA THR A 489 46.11 10.24 29.15
C THR A 489 45.86 10.47 27.68
N PHE A 490 45.21 9.51 27.05
CA PHE A 490 44.78 9.65 25.67
C PHE A 490 43.45 10.38 25.70
N ASP A 491 43.51 11.68 25.46
CA ASP A 491 42.32 12.46 25.19
C ASP A 491 41.91 12.15 23.75
N THR A 492 40.64 11.82 23.53
CA THR A 492 40.09 11.73 22.18
C THR A 492 40.38 13.07 21.48
N PRO A 493 40.89 13.07 20.24
CA PRO A 493 40.87 14.28 19.43
C PRO A 493 39.44 14.83 19.50
N GLY A 494 39.27 16.13 19.77
CA GLY A 494 37.96 16.75 19.90
C GLY A 494 37.24 16.76 18.55
N THR A 495 36.87 15.60 18.01
CA THR A 495 36.04 15.47 16.83
C THR A 495 34.63 15.80 17.25
N THR A 496 34.03 16.76 16.56
CA THR A 496 32.59 16.97 16.65
C THR A 496 31.93 15.77 15.98
N PRO A 497 31.09 14.97 16.68
CA PRO A 497 30.42 13.83 16.07
C PRO A 497 29.73 14.23 14.77
N GLN A 498 29.97 13.48 13.70
CA GLN A 498 29.30 13.70 12.41
C GLN A 498 27.90 13.11 12.48
N ILE A 499 27.03 13.76 13.25
CA ILE A 499 25.64 13.34 13.46
C ILE A 499 24.80 13.26 12.17
N SER A 500 25.33 13.48 10.97
CA SER A 500 24.66 13.19 9.70
C SER A 500 25.12 11.87 9.05
N GLY A 501 25.86 11.02 9.77
CA GLY A 501 26.41 9.77 9.25
C GLY A 501 25.36 8.83 8.66
N GLY A 502 25.60 8.35 7.44
CA GLY A 502 24.73 7.44 6.69
C GLY A 502 25.27 6.01 6.62
N ILE A 503 24.51 5.11 6.01
CA ILE A 503 24.94 3.74 5.71
C ILE A 503 24.83 3.53 4.20
N GLN A 504 25.93 3.16 3.55
CA GLN A 504 25.96 2.78 2.15
C GLN A 504 26.65 1.43 2.00
N VAL A 505 25.88 0.40 1.61
CA VAL A 505 26.41 -0.96 1.38
C VAL A 505 25.77 -1.59 0.14
N ASN A 506 26.43 -2.60 -0.44
CA ASN A 506 25.89 -3.31 -1.61
C ASN A 506 24.90 -4.41 -1.15
N ALA A 507 25.18 -5.69 -1.43
CA ALA A 507 24.29 -6.78 -1.02
C ALA A 507 24.59 -7.28 0.40
N ILE A 508 23.55 -7.41 1.22
CA ILE A 508 23.58 -8.01 2.56
C ILE A 508 22.98 -9.41 2.50
N ASN A 509 23.72 -10.43 2.94
CA ASN A 509 23.27 -11.83 2.95
C ASN A 509 23.45 -12.45 4.34
N THR A 510 22.34 -12.71 5.02
CA THR A 510 22.26 -13.42 6.31
C THR A 510 21.46 -14.72 6.22
N PHE A 511 21.08 -15.12 4.99
CA PHE A 511 20.27 -16.31 4.74
C PHE A 511 20.91 -17.61 5.25
N SER A 512 20.06 -18.60 5.54
CA SER A 512 20.47 -19.94 5.96
C SER A 512 20.18 -20.99 4.86
N PHE A 513 21.09 -21.97 4.69
CA PHE A 513 20.99 -23.05 3.68
C PHE A 513 20.93 -24.45 4.32
N THR A 514 21.10 -24.54 5.64
CA THR A 514 21.20 -25.80 6.39
C THR A 514 19.89 -26.06 7.13
N GLY A 515 19.24 -27.19 6.82
CA GLY A 515 17.94 -27.55 7.41
C GLY A 515 17.98 -27.46 8.93
N GLY A 516 17.18 -26.52 9.49
CA GLY A 516 17.04 -26.28 10.92
C GLY A 516 17.47 -24.89 11.42
N GLU A 517 18.11 -24.04 10.61
CA GLU A 517 18.54 -22.69 11.00
C GLU A 517 17.69 -21.59 10.33
N ASN A 518 17.20 -20.63 11.13
CA ASN A 518 16.50 -19.43 10.64
C ASN A 518 17.45 -18.47 9.90
N GLY A 519 16.88 -17.61 9.05
CA GLY A 519 17.60 -16.47 8.50
C GLY A 519 18.03 -15.49 9.60
N GLY A 520 19.16 -14.81 9.39
CA GLY A 520 19.71 -13.87 10.36
C GLY A 520 19.09 -12.47 10.27
N PRO A 521 18.83 -11.79 11.39
CA PRO A 521 18.26 -10.46 11.38
C PRO A 521 19.26 -9.38 10.95
N VAL A 522 18.75 -8.32 10.32
CA VAL A 522 19.53 -7.16 9.85
C VAL A 522 18.99 -5.89 10.52
N LYS A 523 19.86 -5.14 11.21
CA LYS A 523 19.52 -3.87 11.86
C LYS A 523 20.42 -2.74 11.35
N LEU A 524 19.83 -1.79 10.62
CA LEU A 524 20.50 -0.61 10.08
C LEU A 524 19.93 0.64 10.75
N LEU A 525 20.75 1.35 11.52
CA LEU A 525 20.35 2.59 12.18
C LEU A 525 21.30 3.70 11.77
N ALA A 526 20.79 4.75 11.12
CA ALA A 526 21.57 5.89 10.69
C ALA A 526 20.90 7.19 11.11
N ASN A 527 21.69 8.24 11.30
CA ASN A 527 21.12 9.58 11.36
C ASN A 527 20.94 10.18 9.95
N GLY A 528 21.87 9.90 9.03
CA GLY A 528 21.78 10.26 7.60
C GLY A 528 21.11 9.18 6.74
N ASP A 529 21.36 9.22 5.42
CA ASP A 529 20.75 8.33 4.43
C ASP A 529 21.15 6.86 4.63
N VAL A 530 20.27 5.93 4.28
CA VAL A 530 20.55 4.49 4.20
C VAL A 530 20.33 4.03 2.77
N SER A 531 21.39 3.56 2.11
CA SER A 531 21.36 3.04 0.74
C SER A 531 21.88 1.61 0.72
N VAL A 532 21.06 0.67 0.25
CA VAL A 532 21.41 -0.76 0.17
C VAL A 532 20.95 -1.34 -1.17
N ASP A 533 21.82 -2.06 -1.88
CA ASP A 533 21.40 -2.70 -3.13
C ASP A 533 20.36 -3.80 -2.86
N SER A 534 20.71 -4.77 -2.01
CA SER A 534 19.80 -5.87 -1.68
C SER A 534 20.02 -6.42 -0.28
N ILE A 535 18.95 -6.90 0.34
CA ILE A 535 18.97 -7.58 1.63
C ILE A 535 18.32 -8.95 1.46
N ASN A 536 19.08 -10.02 1.72
CA ASN A 536 18.57 -11.38 1.72
C ASN A 536 18.78 -12.03 3.09
N THR A 537 17.68 -12.16 3.82
CA THR A 537 17.57 -12.83 5.13
C THR A 537 16.70 -14.08 5.04
N SER A 538 16.45 -14.60 3.83
CA SER A 538 15.56 -15.73 3.60
C SER A 538 16.08 -16.99 4.28
N PHE A 539 15.20 -17.97 4.45
CA PHE A 539 15.63 -19.30 4.87
C PHE A 539 15.36 -20.28 3.72
N ILE A 540 16.37 -21.09 3.40
CA ILE A 540 16.30 -22.08 2.33
C ILE A 540 16.38 -23.46 2.97
N SER A 541 15.34 -24.28 2.76
CA SER A 541 15.33 -25.66 3.25
C SER A 541 14.90 -26.65 2.17
N ILE A 542 15.67 -27.74 2.07
CA ILE A 542 15.41 -28.85 1.16
C ILE A 542 14.73 -30.05 1.84
N ASN A 543 14.66 -30.08 3.18
CA ASN A 543 14.21 -31.25 3.96
C ASN A 543 13.27 -30.93 5.13
N ASP A 544 13.21 -29.68 5.62
CA ASP A 544 12.42 -29.28 6.80
C ASP A 544 11.77 -27.91 6.59
N VAL A 545 10.44 -27.84 6.60
CA VAL A 545 9.64 -26.65 6.27
C VAL A 545 9.32 -25.76 7.48
N ASN A 546 10.08 -25.88 8.58
CA ASN A 546 9.85 -25.17 9.85
C ASN A 546 10.81 -23.98 10.12
N GLY A 547 11.34 -23.35 9.07
CA GLY A 547 12.27 -22.21 9.21
C GLY A 547 11.58 -20.84 9.22
N HIS A 548 12.29 -19.84 9.74
CA HIS A 548 11.83 -18.44 9.79
C HIS A 548 12.84 -17.55 9.05
N GLY A 549 12.35 -16.63 8.23
CA GLY A 549 13.18 -15.56 7.68
C GLY A 549 13.68 -14.62 8.76
N GLY A 550 14.81 -13.94 8.52
CA GLY A 550 15.35 -12.95 9.45
C GLY A 550 14.66 -11.60 9.33
N ASP A 551 14.29 -10.97 10.45
CA ASP A 551 13.69 -9.64 10.43
C ASP A 551 14.67 -8.57 9.92
N VAL A 552 14.15 -7.57 9.21
CA VAL A 552 14.91 -6.42 8.71
C VAL A 552 14.36 -5.15 9.36
N THR A 553 15.23 -4.40 10.04
CA THR A 553 14.89 -3.09 10.61
C THR A 553 15.82 -2.03 10.05
N ILE A 554 15.26 -1.02 9.41
CA ILE A 554 16.00 0.12 8.85
C ILE A 554 15.42 1.40 9.45
N ARG A 555 16.27 2.22 10.04
CA ARG A 555 15.85 3.51 10.60
C ARG A 555 16.83 4.61 10.23
N SER A 556 16.33 5.65 9.55
CA SER A 556 17.00 6.92 9.30
C SER A 556 16.27 8.06 10.01
N LEU A 557 16.98 8.87 10.80
CA LEU A 557 16.37 9.97 11.57
C LEU A 557 16.24 11.27 10.75
N SER A 558 17.26 11.64 9.99
CA SER A 558 17.32 12.88 9.20
C SER A 558 17.51 12.68 7.69
N GLY A 559 17.77 11.43 7.26
CA GLY A 559 17.95 11.06 5.86
C GLY A 559 16.80 10.23 5.28
N SER A 560 17.01 9.79 4.05
CA SER A 560 16.11 8.91 3.28
C SER A 560 16.60 7.46 3.31
N VAL A 561 15.70 6.52 2.99
CA VAL A 561 16.03 5.10 2.84
C VAL A 561 15.81 4.70 1.39
N ASP A 562 16.82 4.09 0.77
CA ASP A 562 16.78 3.53 -0.59
C ASP A 562 17.26 2.08 -0.57
N VAL A 563 16.37 1.14 -0.92
CA VAL A 563 16.69 -0.29 -0.99
C VAL A 563 16.08 -0.91 -2.24
N GLN A 564 16.88 -1.52 -3.12
CA GLN A 564 16.33 -2.07 -4.38
C GLN A 564 15.59 -3.39 -4.17
N THR A 565 16.09 -4.30 -3.33
CA THR A 565 15.42 -5.58 -3.05
C THR A 565 15.54 -5.99 -1.59
N ILE A 566 14.45 -6.47 -0.99
CA ILE A 566 14.45 -7.15 0.30
C ILE A 566 13.78 -8.52 0.12
N ASN A 567 14.48 -9.60 0.47
CA ASN A 567 13.94 -10.96 0.51
C ASN A 567 14.14 -11.52 1.92
N THR A 568 13.04 -11.65 2.66
CA THR A 568 12.98 -12.32 3.96
C THR A 568 12.11 -13.58 3.92
N GLY A 569 11.64 -13.96 2.72
CA GLY A 569 10.65 -15.01 2.51
C GLY A 569 11.23 -16.44 2.52
N PHE A 570 10.51 -17.35 1.89
CA PHE A 570 10.90 -18.75 1.72
C PHE A 570 11.29 -19.08 0.27
N ASP A 571 12.57 -19.40 0.06
CA ASP A 571 13.12 -19.81 -1.24
C ASP A 571 13.30 -21.34 -1.32
N GLY A 572 12.21 -22.12 -1.28
CA GLY A 572 12.30 -23.59 -1.27
C GLY A 572 11.58 -24.30 -2.43
N TYR A 573 12.27 -25.29 -3.03
CA TYR A 573 11.69 -26.18 -4.05
C TYR A 573 11.07 -27.42 -3.37
N PRO A 574 9.74 -27.58 -3.32
CA PRO A 574 9.15 -28.79 -2.77
C PRO A 574 9.50 -29.97 -3.68
N GLN A 575 10.20 -30.96 -3.14
CA GLN A 575 10.37 -32.23 -3.82
C GLN A 575 8.99 -32.84 -4.06
N ASN A 576 8.69 -33.18 -5.32
CA ASN A 576 7.59 -34.03 -5.71
C ASN A 576 7.83 -35.45 -5.15
N SER A 577 7.65 -35.63 -3.84
CA SER A 577 7.70 -36.96 -3.24
C SER A 577 6.29 -37.52 -3.20
N SER A 578 5.99 -38.38 -4.17
CA SER A 578 4.87 -39.32 -4.17
C SER A 578 4.97 -40.38 -3.03
N SER A 579 5.55 -40.03 -1.88
CA SER A 579 5.80 -40.91 -0.74
C SER A 579 4.75 -40.63 0.35
N PRO A 580 3.84 -41.58 0.67
CA PRO A 580 2.70 -41.34 1.57
C PRO A 580 3.04 -41.14 3.06
N ASN A 581 4.33 -41.09 3.44
CA ASN A 581 4.77 -41.24 4.84
C ASN A 581 5.47 -40.00 5.45
N TYR A 582 5.50 -38.86 4.77
CA TYR A 582 5.92 -37.59 5.38
C TYR A 582 4.74 -36.62 5.42
N PRO A 583 4.08 -36.41 6.58
CA PRO A 583 3.15 -35.31 6.74
C PRO A 583 3.97 -34.02 6.70
N ASN A 584 4.02 -33.40 5.53
CA ASN A 584 4.78 -32.18 5.31
C ASN A 584 3.92 -30.99 5.80
N THR A 585 3.82 -30.83 7.12
CA THR A 585 3.06 -29.75 7.80
C THR A 585 4.00 -28.60 8.16
N GLY A 586 4.54 -27.90 7.16
CA GLY A 586 5.43 -26.77 7.40
C GLY A 586 4.78 -25.65 8.19
N SER A 587 5.44 -25.20 9.26
CA SER A 587 4.98 -24.14 10.16
C SER A 587 5.92 -22.92 10.18
N GLY A 588 6.69 -22.69 9.13
CA GLY A 588 7.64 -21.57 9.09
C GLY A 588 7.00 -20.21 8.82
N SER A 589 7.81 -19.15 8.83
CA SER A 589 7.36 -17.78 8.52
C SER A 589 8.36 -16.96 7.71
N GLY A 590 7.87 -15.97 6.96
CA GLY A 590 8.71 -14.87 6.46
C GLY A 590 9.21 -13.99 7.61
N GLY A 591 10.30 -13.25 7.38
CA GLY A 591 10.80 -12.24 8.32
C GLY A 591 10.08 -10.90 8.14
N SER A 592 9.80 -10.18 9.23
CA SER A 592 9.12 -8.87 9.14
C SER A 592 10.08 -7.76 8.73
N VAL A 593 9.57 -6.75 8.04
CA VAL A 593 10.35 -5.60 7.54
C VAL A 593 9.78 -4.31 8.12
N SER A 594 10.62 -3.55 8.83
CA SER A 594 10.29 -2.23 9.36
C SER A 594 11.27 -1.20 8.79
N VAL A 595 10.74 -0.19 8.10
CA VAL A 595 11.52 0.89 7.47
C VAL A 595 11.00 2.24 7.93
N GLU A 596 11.83 3.00 8.64
CA GLU A 596 11.48 4.32 9.16
C GLU A 596 12.47 5.37 8.63
N ALA A 597 12.00 6.33 7.83
CA ALA A 597 12.73 7.54 7.44
C ALA A 597 12.02 8.76 8.05
N ILE A 598 12.36 9.14 9.28
CA ILE A 598 11.57 10.07 10.10
C ILE A 598 11.40 11.45 9.44
N SER A 599 12.46 11.96 8.81
CA SER A 599 12.44 13.27 8.13
C SER A 599 12.60 13.18 6.61
N GLY A 600 12.95 12.00 6.09
CA GLY A 600 13.27 11.77 4.68
C GLY A 600 12.28 10.84 3.99
N SER A 601 12.63 10.47 2.76
CA SER A 601 11.78 9.69 1.87
C SER A 601 12.12 8.20 1.96
N VAL A 602 11.19 7.33 1.61
CA VAL A 602 11.41 5.88 1.54
C VAL A 602 11.24 5.43 0.09
N ASN A 603 12.28 4.82 -0.48
CA ASN A 603 12.25 4.17 -1.78
C ASN A 603 12.59 2.69 -1.59
N LEU A 604 11.62 1.82 -1.79
CA LEU A 604 11.85 0.38 -1.79
C LEU A 604 11.49 -0.18 -3.16
N GLY A 605 12.37 -0.99 -3.75
CA GLY A 605 12.08 -1.72 -4.97
C GLY A 605 11.22 -2.95 -4.69
N SER A 606 11.76 -4.16 -4.88
CA SER A 606 11.01 -5.41 -4.70
C SER A 606 11.14 -5.97 -3.28
N LEU A 607 10.04 -6.34 -2.66
CA LEU A 607 9.96 -6.99 -1.35
C LEU A 607 9.31 -8.35 -1.51
N ASP A 608 10.04 -9.42 -1.19
CA ASP A 608 9.49 -10.77 -0.99
C ASP A 608 9.65 -11.13 0.49
N ILE A 609 8.55 -11.03 1.23
CA ILE A 609 8.48 -11.33 2.66
C ILE A 609 7.46 -12.45 2.94
N GLY A 610 7.12 -13.21 1.89
CA GLY A 610 6.10 -14.25 1.91
C GLY A 610 6.60 -15.63 2.37
N PHE A 611 5.65 -16.55 2.54
CA PHE A 611 5.88 -17.96 2.85
C PHE A 611 4.90 -18.87 2.09
N GLU A 612 5.20 -19.17 0.83
CA GLU A 612 4.36 -20.06 0.03
C GLU A 612 4.98 -21.47 -0.10
N THR A 613 4.18 -22.50 0.14
CA THR A 613 4.59 -23.90 -0.11
C THR A 613 3.57 -24.58 -1.00
N SER A 614 4.01 -25.48 -1.90
CA SER A 614 3.15 -26.16 -2.89
C SER A 614 2.20 -27.22 -2.29
N LEU A 615 2.02 -27.29 -0.96
CA LEU A 615 1.32 -28.39 -0.29
C LEU A 615 -0.14 -28.06 0.02
N THR A 616 -1.02 -29.02 -0.25
CA THR A 616 -2.47 -28.91 -0.15
C THR A 616 -2.97 -28.77 1.30
N SER A 617 -3.84 -27.77 1.53
CA SER A 617 -4.88 -27.63 2.57
C SER A 617 -4.56 -27.76 4.08
N GLN A 618 -3.31 -27.99 4.52
CA GLN A 618 -2.98 -28.13 5.96
C GLN A 618 -1.66 -27.42 6.40
N GLY A 619 -1.03 -26.60 5.56
CA GLY A 619 0.18 -25.84 5.95
C GLY A 619 -0.14 -24.73 6.96
N GLN A 620 0.78 -24.43 7.90
CA GLN A 620 0.63 -23.37 8.91
C GLN A 620 1.50 -22.14 8.64
N GLY A 621 2.03 -21.99 7.43
CA GLY A 621 2.98 -20.94 7.09
C GLY A 621 2.43 -19.51 7.23
N ARG A 622 3.27 -18.58 7.70
CA ARG A 622 2.91 -17.16 7.90
C ARG A 622 3.81 -16.20 7.11
N GLY A 623 3.25 -15.17 6.51
CA GLY A 623 4.01 -14.09 5.87
C GLY A 623 4.58 -13.13 6.92
N GLY A 624 5.63 -12.39 6.58
CA GLY A 624 6.18 -11.32 7.40
C GLY A 624 5.36 -10.02 7.26
N ASP A 625 5.29 -9.23 8.33
CA ASP A 625 4.62 -7.92 8.30
C ASP A 625 5.53 -6.85 7.67
N LEU A 626 4.95 -5.87 6.98
CA LEU A 626 5.62 -4.69 6.45
C LEU A 626 5.13 -3.43 7.18
N TYR A 627 6.05 -2.70 7.81
CA TYR A 627 5.82 -1.36 8.34
C TYR A 627 6.72 -0.34 7.66
N VAL A 628 6.14 0.73 7.12
CA VAL A 628 6.87 1.84 6.51
C VAL A 628 6.40 3.16 7.13
N LEU A 629 7.34 3.95 7.62
CA LEU A 629 7.10 5.32 8.09
C LEU A 629 8.01 6.30 7.36
N SER A 630 7.47 7.33 6.72
CA SER A 630 8.24 8.35 6.00
C SER A 630 7.80 9.78 6.35
N GLY A 631 8.78 10.65 6.57
CA GLY A 631 8.57 12.11 6.67
C GLY A 631 8.49 12.83 5.31
N GLY A 632 8.81 12.13 4.22
CA GLY A 632 8.85 12.63 2.85
C GLY A 632 7.90 11.88 1.93
N PHE A 633 8.33 11.57 0.70
CA PHE A 633 7.57 10.74 -0.24
C PHE A 633 7.91 9.26 -0.04
N THR A 634 6.96 8.38 -0.37
CA THR A 634 7.15 6.92 -0.29
C THR A 634 6.93 6.29 -1.67
N THR A 635 7.96 5.63 -2.20
CA THR A 635 7.85 4.82 -3.42
C THR A 635 8.08 3.36 -3.09
N LEU A 636 7.16 2.49 -3.51
CA LEU A 636 7.21 1.05 -3.24
C LEU A 636 7.07 0.28 -4.55
N GLY A 637 8.01 -0.60 -4.87
CA GLY A 637 7.94 -1.49 -6.02
C GLY A 637 6.98 -2.66 -5.78
N GLU A 638 7.42 -3.87 -6.12
CA GLU A 638 6.62 -5.08 -5.89
C GLU A 638 6.67 -5.48 -4.41
N ILE A 639 5.54 -5.82 -3.81
CA ILE A 639 5.45 -6.29 -2.41
C ILE A 639 4.71 -7.62 -2.39
N ASP A 640 5.34 -8.65 -1.85
CA ASP A 640 4.73 -9.96 -1.63
C ASP A 640 4.83 -10.36 -0.15
N THR A 641 3.69 -10.38 0.54
CA THR A 641 3.53 -10.86 1.93
C THR A 641 2.71 -12.15 1.99
N SER A 642 2.53 -12.79 0.85
CA SER A 642 1.70 -13.98 0.70
C SER A 642 2.16 -15.13 1.57
N ALA A 643 1.25 -16.00 1.98
CA ALA A 643 1.57 -17.14 2.81
C ALA A 643 0.66 -18.33 2.56
N THR A 644 1.06 -19.51 3.04
CA THR A 644 0.19 -20.69 2.98
C THR A 644 -1.04 -20.57 3.88
N ASN A 645 -0.91 -20.02 5.09
CA ASN A 645 -2.01 -19.88 6.05
C ASN A 645 -2.33 -18.43 6.37
N THR A 646 -1.40 -17.65 6.94
CA THR A 646 -1.68 -16.26 7.35
C THR A 646 -0.75 -15.30 6.61
N ALA A 647 -1.28 -14.48 5.71
CA ALA A 647 -0.48 -13.45 5.03
C ALA A 647 -0.08 -12.35 6.02
N GLY A 648 1.04 -11.66 5.74
CA GLY A 648 1.51 -10.56 6.57
C GLY A 648 0.74 -9.26 6.35
N ASN A 649 0.60 -8.46 7.41
CA ASN A 649 -0.02 -7.14 7.35
C ASN A 649 0.91 -6.13 6.68
N ILE A 650 0.34 -5.12 6.02
CA ILE A 650 1.10 -4.01 5.46
C ILE A 650 0.54 -2.71 6.03
N THR A 651 1.41 -1.92 6.65
CA THR A 651 1.10 -0.58 7.16
C THR A 651 2.10 0.41 6.61
N ILE A 652 1.61 1.43 5.92
CA ILE A 652 2.43 2.48 5.30
C ILE A 652 1.90 3.83 5.77
N GLU A 653 2.76 4.59 6.44
CA GLU A 653 2.49 5.94 6.91
C GLU A 653 3.48 6.90 6.26
N SER A 654 2.98 7.92 5.57
CA SER A 654 3.81 8.93 4.91
C SER A 654 3.25 10.33 5.14
N LEU A 655 4.12 11.29 5.44
CA LEU A 655 3.71 12.69 5.41
C LEU A 655 3.44 13.16 3.97
N GLY A 656 4.18 12.69 2.97
CA GLY A 656 4.03 13.05 1.57
C GLY A 656 3.24 12.05 0.74
N ASP A 657 3.43 12.10 -0.58
CA ASP A 657 2.77 11.21 -1.53
C ASP A 657 3.25 9.77 -1.40
N ILE A 658 2.35 8.82 -1.61
CA ILE A 658 2.63 7.39 -1.68
C ILE A 658 2.41 6.91 -3.10
N LEU A 659 3.45 6.35 -3.71
CA LEU A 659 3.44 5.79 -5.05
C LEU A 659 3.73 4.28 -5.02
N PHE A 660 2.77 3.49 -5.46
CA PHE A 660 2.94 2.08 -5.74
C PHE A 660 3.43 1.88 -7.18
N ALA A 661 4.72 1.60 -7.31
CA ALA A 661 5.44 1.34 -8.55
C ALA A 661 5.30 -0.12 -9.06
N GLY A 662 5.01 -1.08 -8.17
CA GLY A 662 4.81 -2.49 -8.51
C GLY A 662 3.50 -3.08 -8.00
N SER A 663 3.32 -4.41 -8.14
CA SER A 663 2.16 -5.13 -7.61
C SER A 663 2.28 -5.38 -6.11
N ILE A 664 1.14 -5.44 -5.43
CA ILE A 664 1.06 -5.81 -4.01
C ILE A 664 0.26 -7.10 -3.91
N ASN A 665 0.85 -8.12 -3.29
CA ASN A 665 0.26 -9.42 -3.04
C ASN A 665 0.29 -9.70 -1.52
N ALA A 666 -0.89 -9.84 -0.90
CA ALA A 666 -1.03 -10.19 0.52
C ALA A 666 -1.99 -11.38 0.69
N ARG A 667 -1.69 -12.49 0.00
CA ARG A 667 -2.61 -13.62 -0.18
C ARG A 667 -2.36 -14.78 0.76
N ALA A 668 -3.41 -15.42 1.26
CA ALA A 668 -3.33 -16.74 1.86
C ALA A 668 -3.66 -17.82 0.81
N THR A 669 -2.77 -18.80 0.58
CA THR A 669 -2.94 -19.79 -0.50
C THR A 669 -3.78 -21.02 -0.14
N THR A 670 -4.03 -21.28 1.15
CA THR A 670 -4.96 -22.33 1.59
C THR A 670 -6.35 -21.77 1.88
N GLY A 671 -7.41 -22.55 1.59
CA GLY A 671 -8.81 -22.13 1.73
C GLY A 671 -9.31 -21.87 3.17
N SER A 672 -8.47 -22.05 4.20
CA SER A 672 -8.76 -21.69 5.60
C SER A 672 -7.89 -20.56 6.13
N GLY A 673 -7.05 -19.97 5.27
CA GLY A 673 -6.09 -18.96 5.66
C GLY A 673 -6.68 -17.56 5.86
N THR A 674 -5.95 -16.70 6.58
CA THR A 674 -6.32 -15.31 6.86
C THR A 674 -5.42 -14.37 6.06
N SER A 675 -6.01 -13.46 5.28
CA SER A 675 -5.25 -12.38 4.62
C SER A 675 -4.80 -11.33 5.63
N GLY A 676 -3.70 -10.63 5.35
CA GLY A 676 -3.21 -9.54 6.21
C GLY A 676 -3.88 -8.21 5.87
N ASP A 677 -4.09 -7.36 6.87
CA ASP A 677 -4.69 -6.04 6.69
C ASP A 677 -3.76 -5.12 5.86
N PHE A 678 -4.36 -4.23 5.08
CA PHE A 678 -3.66 -3.28 4.22
C PHE A 678 -4.04 -1.84 4.58
N ASN A 679 -3.20 -1.18 5.36
CA ASN A 679 -3.43 0.17 5.87
C ASN A 679 -2.43 1.16 5.28
N VAL A 680 -2.92 2.19 4.60
CA VAL A 680 -2.08 3.21 3.94
C VAL A 680 -2.57 4.61 4.31
N PHE A 681 -1.69 5.39 4.89
CA PHE A 681 -1.98 6.73 5.39
C PHE A 681 -1.01 7.74 4.75
N SER A 682 -1.53 8.61 3.88
CA SER A 682 -0.81 9.79 3.38
C SER A 682 -1.35 11.06 4.04
N ILE A 683 -0.57 11.63 4.95
CA ILE A 683 -1.05 12.68 5.86
C ILE A 683 -1.20 14.03 5.15
N SER A 684 -0.31 14.39 4.22
CA SER A 684 -0.40 15.63 3.43
C SER A 684 -0.30 15.43 1.92
N GLY A 685 -0.13 14.18 1.47
CA GLY A 685 -0.03 13.80 0.06
C GLY A 685 -1.24 13.05 -0.48
N GLY A 686 -1.10 12.53 -1.69
CA GLY A 686 -2.02 11.60 -2.34
C GLY A 686 -1.49 10.16 -2.36
N ILE A 687 -2.35 9.23 -2.78
CA ILE A 687 -2.00 7.82 -2.97
C ILE A 687 -2.21 7.49 -4.45
N SER A 688 -1.21 6.93 -5.11
CA SER A 688 -1.30 6.59 -6.53
C SER A 688 -0.62 5.27 -6.87
N GLU A 689 -1.12 4.63 -7.91
CA GLU A 689 -0.57 3.41 -8.52
C GLU A 689 -0.07 3.69 -9.94
N SER A 690 1.02 3.06 -10.36
CA SER A 690 1.61 3.27 -11.69
C SER A 690 1.21 2.23 -12.75
N VAL A 691 1.41 0.92 -12.51
CA VAL A 691 1.46 -0.08 -13.61
C VAL A 691 0.82 -1.45 -13.34
N TYR A 692 0.90 -2.03 -12.14
CA TYR A 692 0.77 -3.49 -11.93
C TYR A 692 -0.44 -4.00 -11.11
N GLY A 693 -1.28 -3.10 -10.58
CA GLY A 693 -2.49 -3.45 -9.84
C GLY A 693 -2.26 -3.88 -8.40
N ILE A 694 -3.22 -3.57 -7.55
CA ILE A 694 -3.29 -4.07 -6.17
C ILE A 694 -4.18 -5.31 -6.17
N ARG A 695 -3.63 -6.50 -5.92
CA ARG A 695 -4.40 -7.74 -5.84
C ARG A 695 -4.39 -8.27 -4.42
N PHE A 696 -5.52 -8.08 -3.76
CA PHE A 696 -5.82 -8.80 -2.54
C PHE A 696 -6.46 -10.14 -2.93
N GLN A 697 -5.92 -11.24 -2.42
CA GLN A 697 -6.60 -12.54 -2.54
C GLN A 697 -6.89 -13.03 -1.11
N GLY A 698 -8.18 -13.20 -0.81
CA GLY A 698 -8.72 -13.51 0.52
C GLY A 698 -9.50 -12.34 1.14
N SER A 699 -9.41 -12.17 2.46
CA SER A 699 -10.32 -11.38 3.31
C SER A 699 -9.67 -10.19 4.05
N PRO A 700 -8.86 -9.31 3.42
CA PRO A 700 -8.19 -8.24 4.16
C PRO A 700 -9.09 -7.02 4.35
N ASN A 701 -8.88 -6.28 5.44
CA ASN A 701 -9.36 -4.90 5.52
C ASN A 701 -8.39 -4.01 4.73
N VAL A 702 -8.93 -3.20 3.82
CA VAL A 702 -8.18 -2.28 2.95
C VAL A 702 -8.58 -0.86 3.33
N SER A 703 -7.63 -0.09 3.84
CA SER A 703 -7.89 1.27 4.33
C SER A 703 -6.90 2.26 3.74
N PHE A 704 -7.36 3.16 2.86
CA PHE A 704 -6.58 4.26 2.31
C PHE A 704 -7.11 5.59 2.83
N LEU A 705 -6.25 6.32 3.55
CA LEU A 705 -6.56 7.67 3.99
C LEU A 705 -5.52 8.60 3.38
N ALA A 706 -5.98 9.57 2.59
CA ALA A 706 -5.12 10.55 1.96
C ALA A 706 -5.67 11.96 2.16
N SER A 707 -4.78 12.94 2.31
CA SER A 707 -5.18 14.34 2.21
C SER A 707 -5.58 14.71 0.78
N ASN A 708 -4.84 14.27 -0.23
CA ASN A 708 -5.10 14.57 -1.64
C ASN A 708 -5.72 13.36 -2.37
N ASP A 709 -5.59 13.32 -3.70
CA ASP A 709 -6.20 12.31 -4.56
C ASP A 709 -5.78 10.87 -4.19
N ILE A 710 -6.73 9.94 -4.32
CA ILE A 710 -6.48 8.49 -4.30
C ILE A 710 -6.73 7.99 -5.71
N THR A 711 -5.72 7.43 -6.39
CA THR A 711 -5.85 6.92 -7.77
C THR A 711 -5.34 5.47 -7.89
N ILE A 712 -6.25 4.54 -8.20
CA ILE A 712 -6.04 3.09 -8.34
C ILE A 712 -6.63 2.64 -9.70
N SER A 713 -5.86 2.78 -10.78
CA SER A 713 -6.44 2.88 -12.14
C SER A 713 -6.36 1.65 -13.06
N ARG A 714 -5.69 0.55 -12.70
CA ARG A 714 -5.47 -0.56 -13.67
C ARG A 714 -6.11 -1.90 -13.32
N TYR A 715 -6.43 -2.18 -12.07
CA TYR A 715 -6.95 -3.49 -11.65
C TYR A 715 -7.95 -3.38 -10.51
N ASN A 716 -8.82 -4.39 -10.40
CA ASN A 716 -9.94 -4.35 -9.49
C ASN A 716 -9.46 -4.55 -8.05
N VAL A 717 -9.99 -3.77 -7.10
CA VAL A 717 -9.84 -4.09 -5.68
C VAL A 717 -10.67 -5.35 -5.45
N TYR A 718 -10.01 -6.50 -5.44
CA TYR A 718 -10.61 -7.82 -5.32
C TYR A 718 -10.64 -8.28 -3.86
N ALA A 719 -11.83 -8.54 -3.31
CA ALA A 719 -12.01 -9.22 -2.04
C ALA A 719 -12.57 -10.64 -2.26
N SER A 720 -11.96 -11.44 -3.14
CA SER A 720 -12.35 -12.83 -3.39
C SER A 720 -11.25 -13.69 -4.04
N ARG A 721 -11.43 -15.02 -3.96
CA ARG A 721 -10.58 -16.04 -4.61
C ARG A 721 -11.32 -16.61 -5.84
N GLU A 722 -10.63 -16.68 -6.98
CA GLU A 722 -11.24 -17.11 -8.26
C GLU A 722 -11.52 -18.63 -8.37
N ASP A 723 -10.92 -19.49 -7.54
CA ASP A 723 -10.77 -20.91 -7.91
C ASP A 723 -11.38 -21.99 -6.97
N ASP A 724 -11.98 -21.66 -5.81
CA ASP A 724 -12.21 -22.71 -4.79
C ASP A 724 -13.57 -22.75 -4.09
N GLY A 725 -14.39 -21.71 -4.16
CA GLY A 725 -15.65 -21.67 -3.40
C GLY A 725 -15.48 -21.61 -1.87
N PHE A 726 -14.38 -21.02 -1.37
CA PHE A 726 -14.12 -20.76 0.05
C PHE A 726 -14.10 -19.26 0.38
N PHE A 727 -14.43 -18.97 1.64
CA PHE A 727 -15.15 -17.84 2.23
C PHE A 727 -14.37 -16.51 2.33
N SER A 728 -15.01 -15.35 2.09
CA SER A 728 -14.42 -14.03 2.40
C SER A 728 -15.26 -13.13 3.33
N SER A 729 -14.59 -12.18 4.00
CA SER A 729 -15.07 -10.97 4.70
C SER A 729 -14.02 -9.86 4.54
N GLY A 730 -14.36 -8.58 4.60
CA GLY A 730 -13.36 -7.51 4.52
C GLY A 730 -13.95 -6.15 4.21
N GLU A 731 -13.44 -5.11 4.88
CA GLU A 731 -13.87 -3.73 4.67
C GLU A 731 -12.94 -3.02 3.68
N ILE A 732 -13.51 -2.30 2.71
CA ILE A 732 -12.78 -1.38 1.83
C ILE A 732 -13.18 0.04 2.23
N ASN A 733 -12.23 0.78 2.80
CA ASN A 733 -12.41 2.15 3.25
C ASN A 733 -11.42 3.08 2.55
N LEU A 734 -11.88 3.92 1.63
CA LEU A 734 -11.03 4.92 0.97
C LEU A 734 -11.55 6.32 1.31
N VAL A 735 -10.71 7.14 1.93
CA VAL A 735 -11.05 8.49 2.39
C VAL A 735 -10.04 9.49 1.84
N SER A 736 -10.54 10.50 1.12
CA SER A 736 -9.76 11.61 0.58
C SER A 736 -10.29 12.95 1.08
N ASP A 737 -9.54 13.60 1.98
CA ASP A 737 -10.00 14.79 2.71
C ASP A 737 -10.11 16.05 1.83
N GLN A 738 -9.25 16.20 0.83
CA GLN A 738 -9.16 17.36 -0.06
C GLN A 738 -9.07 16.99 -1.55
N GLY A 739 -9.07 15.70 -1.88
CA GLY A 739 -8.88 15.21 -3.25
C GLY A 739 -10.06 14.44 -3.82
N VAL A 740 -9.83 13.83 -4.97
CA VAL A 740 -10.75 12.95 -5.70
C VAL A 740 -10.33 11.49 -5.49
N ILE A 741 -11.31 10.59 -5.37
CA ILE A 741 -11.07 9.14 -5.42
C ILE A 741 -11.31 8.64 -6.85
N LYS A 742 -10.32 7.98 -7.45
CA LYS A 742 -10.40 7.34 -8.77
C LYS A 742 -9.98 5.89 -8.64
N VAL A 743 -10.89 4.97 -8.90
CA VAL A 743 -10.66 3.52 -8.79
C VAL A 743 -11.11 2.83 -10.07
N GLY A 744 -10.47 1.73 -10.43
CA GLY A 744 -10.95 0.76 -11.42
C GLY A 744 -12.24 0.09 -10.94
N ASN A 745 -12.38 -1.24 -11.08
CA ASN A 745 -13.53 -1.92 -10.47
C ASN A 745 -13.27 -2.26 -9.01
N ILE A 746 -14.32 -2.35 -8.21
CA ILE A 746 -14.29 -2.88 -6.85
C ILE A 746 -15.14 -4.14 -6.86
N SER A 747 -14.62 -5.28 -6.43
CA SER A 747 -15.39 -6.52 -6.47
C SER A 747 -15.04 -7.50 -5.38
N GLY A 748 -15.99 -8.32 -4.94
CA GLY A 748 -15.78 -9.30 -3.87
C GLY A 748 -16.83 -10.41 -3.86
N ASN A 749 -16.55 -11.49 -3.13
CA ASN A 749 -17.48 -12.60 -2.92
C ASN A 749 -17.42 -13.08 -1.46
N SER A 750 -18.31 -12.56 -0.63
CA SER A 750 -18.38 -12.83 0.81
C SER A 750 -19.21 -14.07 1.11
N VAL A 751 -18.75 -14.87 2.08
CA VAL A 751 -19.47 -16.07 2.57
C VAL A 751 -19.53 -16.15 4.09
N LEU A 752 -18.62 -15.49 4.82
CA LEU A 752 -18.61 -15.40 6.28
C LEU A 752 -18.02 -14.05 6.74
N GLY A 753 -18.83 -13.21 7.39
CA GLY A 753 -18.42 -11.96 8.05
C GLY A 753 -18.69 -10.66 7.26
N GLN A 754 -18.58 -9.52 7.98
CA GLN A 754 -18.88 -8.17 7.48
C GLN A 754 -18.09 -7.80 6.22
N THR A 755 -18.79 -7.39 5.16
CA THR A 755 -18.22 -6.81 3.93
C THR A 755 -18.83 -5.44 3.66
N SER A 756 -18.00 -4.40 3.57
CA SER A 756 -18.46 -3.04 3.30
C SER A 756 -17.52 -2.30 2.34
N VAL A 757 -18.10 -1.40 1.56
CA VAL A 757 -17.35 -0.46 0.70
C VAL A 757 -17.75 0.94 1.11
N THR A 758 -16.79 1.70 1.65
CA THR A 758 -16.96 3.10 2.03
C THR A 758 -15.97 3.94 1.25
N LEU A 759 -16.48 4.79 0.35
CA LEU A 759 -15.67 5.77 -0.36
C LEU A 759 -16.13 7.17 0.06
N GLU A 760 -15.25 7.96 0.65
CA GLU A 760 -15.54 9.33 1.08
C GLU A 760 -14.53 10.30 0.48
N SER A 761 -15.01 11.29 -0.28
CA SER A 761 -14.15 12.27 -0.94
C SER A 761 -14.69 13.69 -0.81
N SER A 762 -13.79 14.65 -0.65
CA SER A 762 -14.16 16.07 -0.72
C SER A 762 -14.50 16.54 -2.12
N LEU A 763 -13.73 16.14 -3.16
CA LEU A 763 -13.86 16.70 -4.51
C LEU A 763 -14.54 15.80 -5.56
N GLY A 764 -14.71 14.51 -5.31
CA GLY A 764 -15.41 13.62 -6.25
C GLY A 764 -15.01 12.15 -6.16
N ILE A 765 -15.86 11.28 -6.68
CA ILE A 765 -15.62 9.84 -6.76
C ILE A 765 -15.80 9.38 -8.21
N LEU A 766 -14.84 8.62 -8.73
CA LEU A 766 -14.89 7.97 -10.03
C LEU A 766 -14.51 6.49 -9.88
N VAL A 767 -15.43 5.58 -10.20
CA VAL A 767 -15.23 4.13 -10.10
C VAL A 767 -15.69 3.45 -11.40
N GLU A 768 -14.90 2.54 -11.98
CA GLU A 768 -15.31 1.85 -13.22
C GLU A 768 -16.50 0.90 -13.03
N GLY A 769 -16.65 0.31 -11.84
CA GLY A 769 -17.77 -0.57 -11.50
C GLY A 769 -17.63 -1.16 -10.09
N ILE A 770 -18.75 -1.57 -9.49
CA ILE A 770 -18.79 -2.21 -8.16
C ILE A 770 -19.57 -3.52 -8.26
N ASN A 771 -18.99 -4.65 -7.91
CA ASN A 771 -19.63 -5.96 -8.04
C ASN A 771 -19.35 -6.89 -6.85
N PHE A 772 -20.37 -7.11 -6.01
CA PHE A 772 -20.29 -7.98 -4.84
C PHE A 772 -21.32 -9.11 -4.91
N SER A 773 -20.85 -10.31 -4.57
CA SER A 773 -21.67 -11.48 -4.27
C SER A 773 -21.52 -11.83 -2.79
N ILE A 774 -22.61 -12.21 -2.12
CA ILE A 774 -22.70 -12.40 -0.67
C ILE A 774 -23.49 -13.66 -0.42
N THR A 775 -23.12 -14.39 0.62
CA THR A 775 -23.81 -15.61 1.05
C THR A 775 -24.05 -15.67 2.56
N ASP A 776 -23.67 -14.64 3.31
CA ASP A 776 -23.91 -14.50 4.76
C ASP A 776 -24.96 -13.43 5.09
N ASN A 777 -25.68 -13.58 6.21
CA ASN A 777 -26.80 -12.74 6.65
C ASN A 777 -26.38 -11.63 7.64
N ASP A 778 -25.16 -11.11 7.55
CA ASP A 778 -24.66 -10.10 8.49
C ASP A 778 -25.29 -8.72 8.25
N ILE A 779 -25.64 -8.03 9.35
CA ILE A 779 -26.48 -6.82 9.37
C ILE A 779 -25.74 -5.50 9.08
N ASN A 780 -24.43 -5.52 8.87
CA ASN A 780 -23.59 -4.31 8.76
C ASN A 780 -22.95 -4.13 7.37
N GLU A 781 -23.39 -4.89 6.37
CA GLU A 781 -22.84 -4.79 5.02
C GLU A 781 -23.46 -3.61 4.26
N SER A 782 -22.67 -2.83 3.51
CA SER A 782 -23.18 -1.71 2.69
C SER A 782 -22.19 -1.25 1.63
N ILE A 783 -22.71 -0.64 0.56
CA ILE A 783 -21.94 0.15 -0.41
C ILE A 783 -22.32 1.61 -0.18
N SER A 784 -21.40 2.41 0.37
CA SER A 784 -21.60 3.82 0.69
C SER A 784 -20.58 4.70 -0.04
N LEU A 785 -21.07 5.59 -0.89
CA LEU A 785 -20.27 6.54 -1.66
C LEU A 785 -20.68 7.96 -1.29
N THR A 786 -19.76 8.78 -0.78
CA THR A 786 -20.06 10.16 -0.35
C THR A 786 -19.08 11.15 -0.96
N SER A 787 -19.60 12.13 -1.72
CA SER A 787 -18.82 13.27 -2.22
C SER A 787 -19.34 14.60 -1.66
N HIS A 788 -18.52 15.28 -0.86
CA HIS A 788 -18.94 16.47 -0.11
C HIS A 788 -19.06 17.75 -0.96
N ASN A 789 -18.23 17.91 -1.99
CA ASN A 789 -18.25 19.09 -2.89
C ASN A 789 -18.21 18.69 -4.38
N GLY A 790 -18.23 17.39 -4.68
CA GLY A 790 -18.01 16.85 -6.02
C GLY A 790 -19.19 16.03 -6.54
N LYS A 791 -18.95 15.40 -7.70
CA LYS A 791 -19.85 14.43 -8.31
C LYS A 791 -19.42 12.99 -7.98
N VAL A 792 -20.35 12.06 -8.08
CA VAL A 792 -20.09 10.62 -8.02
C VAL A 792 -20.35 10.01 -9.40
N GLN A 793 -19.33 9.39 -9.98
CA GLN A 793 -19.40 8.65 -11.23
C GLN A 793 -19.06 7.19 -10.99
N VAL A 794 -19.96 6.28 -11.35
CA VAL A 794 -19.73 4.84 -11.26
C VAL A 794 -20.17 4.18 -12.57
N GLY A 795 -19.52 3.11 -13.01
CA GLY A 795 -20.13 2.21 -14.01
C GLY A 795 -21.35 1.50 -13.41
N SER A 796 -21.42 0.17 -13.47
CA SER A 796 -22.54 -0.54 -12.85
C SER A 796 -22.27 -0.91 -11.39
N ILE A 797 -23.31 -0.93 -10.57
CA ILE A 797 -23.28 -1.46 -9.19
C ILE A 797 -24.13 -2.72 -9.14
N LEU A 798 -23.51 -3.85 -8.79
CA LEU A 798 -24.19 -5.12 -8.55
C LEU A 798 -23.92 -5.58 -7.12
N SER A 799 -24.99 -5.70 -6.34
CA SER A 799 -25.02 -6.26 -5.00
C SER A 799 -25.90 -7.51 -5.03
N SER A 800 -25.31 -8.69 -4.85
CA SER A 800 -26.01 -9.98 -4.96
C SER A 800 -25.89 -10.80 -3.68
N GLY A 801 -27.00 -11.11 -3.00
CA GLY A 801 -27.08 -12.14 -1.97
C GLY A 801 -27.61 -13.46 -2.56
N MET A 802 -26.85 -14.55 -2.55
CA MET A 802 -27.35 -15.85 -3.09
C MET A 802 -28.28 -16.56 -2.11
N VAL A 803 -27.86 -16.65 -0.85
CA VAL A 803 -28.65 -17.20 0.27
C VAL A 803 -28.65 -16.21 1.44
N SER A 804 -28.57 -14.93 1.11
CA SER A 804 -28.55 -13.84 2.08
C SER A 804 -29.23 -12.59 1.58
N ASP A 805 -29.32 -11.58 2.45
CA ASP A 805 -29.69 -10.22 2.08
C ASP A 805 -28.58 -9.59 1.22
N ALA A 806 -28.95 -8.87 0.17
CA ALA A 806 -27.99 -8.07 -0.61
C ALA A 806 -27.65 -6.76 0.12
N MET A 807 -26.41 -6.26 0.00
CA MET A 807 -26.00 -4.96 0.57
C MET A 807 -26.91 -3.81 0.08
N PRO A 808 -27.31 -2.88 0.97
CA PRO A 808 -27.84 -1.59 0.57
C PRO A 808 -26.79 -0.76 -0.18
N VAL A 809 -27.27 0.05 -1.12
CA VAL A 809 -26.46 0.99 -1.90
C VAL A 809 -26.88 2.40 -1.52
N TYR A 810 -25.93 3.18 -1.01
CA TYR A 810 -26.10 4.58 -0.63
C TYR A 810 -25.11 5.45 -1.39
N ILE A 811 -25.62 6.43 -2.15
CA ILE A 811 -24.80 7.42 -2.85
C ILE A 811 -25.29 8.82 -2.45
N ASP A 812 -24.40 9.63 -1.90
CA ASP A 812 -24.64 11.03 -1.57
C ASP A 812 -23.58 11.89 -2.27
N ALA A 813 -24.01 12.77 -3.17
CA ALA A 813 -23.15 13.66 -3.91
C ALA A 813 -23.64 15.11 -3.77
N PHE A 814 -22.70 16.04 -3.58
CA PHE A 814 -23.04 17.45 -3.66
C PHE A 814 -23.48 17.88 -5.07
N SER A 815 -22.77 17.41 -6.09
CA SER A 815 -23.07 17.66 -7.51
C SER A 815 -23.74 16.44 -8.15
N ASP A 816 -23.43 16.12 -9.41
CA ASP A 816 -24.12 15.09 -10.18
C ASP A 816 -23.87 13.68 -9.64
N ILE A 817 -24.85 12.79 -9.82
CA ILE A 817 -24.68 11.34 -9.72
C ILE A 817 -24.81 10.78 -11.13
N GLU A 818 -23.75 10.17 -11.66
CA GLU A 818 -23.76 9.48 -12.96
C GLU A 818 -23.41 8.01 -12.72
N VAL A 819 -24.39 7.12 -12.79
CA VAL A 819 -24.19 5.68 -12.54
C VAL A 819 -24.71 4.87 -13.72
N GLY A 820 -24.11 3.73 -14.02
CA GLY A 820 -24.70 2.71 -14.88
C GLY A 820 -25.95 2.08 -14.23
N SER A 821 -26.13 0.78 -14.42
CA SER A 821 -27.24 0.08 -13.76
C SER A 821 -26.91 -0.19 -12.29
N VAL A 822 -27.90 -0.05 -11.40
CA VAL A 822 -27.77 -0.36 -9.97
C VAL A 822 -28.71 -1.53 -9.65
N SER A 823 -28.17 -2.65 -9.20
CA SER A 823 -28.95 -3.82 -8.85
C SER A 823 -28.62 -4.33 -7.45
N SER A 824 -29.67 -4.57 -6.67
CA SER A 824 -29.61 -5.24 -5.37
C SER A 824 -30.50 -6.48 -5.44
N SER A 825 -29.91 -7.66 -5.54
CA SER A 825 -30.64 -8.93 -5.73
C SER A 825 -30.30 -9.94 -4.65
N GLY A 826 -31.26 -10.38 -3.87
CA GLY A 826 -31.01 -11.20 -2.68
C GLY A 826 -31.80 -12.50 -2.65
N GLY A 827 -31.29 -13.45 -1.89
CA GLY A 827 -31.95 -14.73 -1.66
C GLY A 827 -33.11 -14.54 -0.69
N PHE A 828 -32.82 -13.93 0.46
CA PHE A 828 -33.80 -13.70 1.52
C PHE A 828 -34.44 -12.30 1.42
N GLY A 829 -33.66 -11.24 1.49
CA GLY A 829 -34.10 -9.85 1.33
C GLY A 829 -33.17 -9.05 0.42
N THR A 830 -33.49 -7.79 0.14
CA THR A 830 -32.57 -6.91 -0.58
C THR A 830 -32.35 -5.61 0.15
N GLY A 831 -31.12 -5.09 0.10
CA GLY A 831 -30.81 -3.75 0.58
C GLY A 831 -31.52 -2.67 -0.23
N ASN A 832 -31.82 -1.55 0.44
CA ASN A 832 -32.37 -0.36 -0.20
C ASN A 832 -31.34 0.26 -1.15
N ILE A 833 -31.83 0.93 -2.19
CA ILE A 833 -31.01 1.77 -3.07
C ILE A 833 -31.42 3.22 -2.80
N THR A 834 -30.47 4.05 -2.38
CA THR A 834 -30.69 5.47 -2.07
C THR A 834 -29.67 6.33 -2.80
N LEU A 835 -30.15 7.27 -3.61
CA LEU A 835 -29.33 8.20 -4.39
C LEU A 835 -29.73 9.63 -4.01
N VAL A 836 -28.79 10.45 -3.54
CA VAL A 836 -29.03 11.83 -3.13
C VAL A 836 -28.04 12.75 -3.84
N SER A 837 -28.52 13.54 -4.80
CA SER A 837 -27.79 14.67 -5.37
C SER A 837 -28.32 15.98 -4.80
N ARG A 838 -27.47 16.72 -4.10
CA ARG A 838 -27.88 17.94 -3.37
C ARG A 838 -28.00 19.17 -4.27
N SER A 839 -27.20 19.25 -5.34
CA SER A 839 -27.18 20.40 -6.26
C SER A 839 -27.15 20.02 -7.74
N GLY A 840 -26.94 18.75 -8.08
CA GLY A 840 -26.76 18.28 -9.44
C GLY A 840 -27.91 17.41 -9.95
N ASN A 841 -27.68 16.79 -11.10
CA ASN A 841 -28.59 15.85 -11.72
C ASN A 841 -28.30 14.41 -11.26
N VAL A 842 -29.28 13.54 -11.39
CA VAL A 842 -29.10 12.09 -11.25
C VAL A 842 -29.31 11.45 -12.61
N VAL A 843 -28.29 10.79 -13.14
CA VAL A 843 -28.31 10.06 -14.41
C VAL A 843 -27.96 8.60 -14.14
N THR A 844 -28.89 7.68 -14.39
CA THR A 844 -28.69 6.25 -14.13
C THR A 844 -29.08 5.35 -15.31
N GLY A 845 -28.53 4.13 -15.34
CA GLY A 845 -29.08 3.02 -16.12
C GLY A 845 -30.39 2.49 -15.50
N ASN A 846 -30.58 1.17 -15.52
CA ASN A 846 -31.73 0.55 -14.84
C ASN A 846 -31.45 0.40 -13.34
N ILE A 847 -32.46 0.61 -12.50
CA ILE A 847 -32.38 0.42 -11.06
C ILE A 847 -33.31 -0.72 -10.66
N ARG A 848 -32.79 -1.76 -9.99
CA ARG A 848 -33.58 -2.95 -9.66
C ARG A 848 -33.30 -3.50 -8.27
N THR A 849 -34.36 -3.74 -7.50
CA THR A 849 -34.33 -4.59 -6.30
C THR A 849 -35.13 -5.88 -6.53
N THR A 850 -34.57 -7.05 -6.20
CA THR A 850 -35.24 -8.35 -6.47
C THR A 850 -34.93 -9.42 -5.44
N THR A 851 -35.96 -10.05 -4.86
CA THR A 851 -35.80 -11.27 -4.06
C THR A 851 -36.08 -12.54 -4.87
N ASN A 852 -35.22 -13.57 -4.73
CA ASN A 852 -35.23 -14.76 -5.58
C ASN A 852 -35.76 -16.05 -4.92
N ILE A 853 -35.83 -16.15 -3.57
CA ILE A 853 -36.19 -17.39 -2.86
C ILE A 853 -37.51 -17.25 -2.09
N SER A 854 -38.26 -18.35 -1.98
CA SER A 854 -39.68 -18.41 -1.64
C SER A 854 -40.04 -18.52 -0.14
N ASN A 855 -39.23 -18.01 0.80
CA ASN A 855 -39.48 -18.27 2.24
C ASN A 855 -38.71 -17.36 3.23
N ALA A 856 -38.55 -16.07 2.92
CA ALA A 856 -37.72 -15.15 3.71
C ALA A 856 -38.52 -14.21 4.61
N ASP A 857 -37.97 -13.81 5.75
CA ASP A 857 -38.59 -12.83 6.67
C ASP A 857 -38.46 -11.37 6.15
N SER A 858 -37.59 -11.12 5.16
CA SER A 858 -37.25 -9.80 4.62
C SER A 858 -37.84 -9.57 3.20
N GLY A 859 -38.50 -8.42 2.98
CA GLY A 859 -39.05 -8.03 1.68
C GLY A 859 -38.00 -7.53 0.68
N SER A 860 -38.44 -7.11 -0.51
CA SER A 860 -37.53 -6.38 -1.40
C SER A 860 -37.34 -4.94 -0.88
N GLY A 861 -36.09 -4.49 -0.81
CA GLY A 861 -35.69 -3.13 -0.49
C GLY A 861 -36.32 -2.07 -1.40
N SER A 862 -36.47 -0.88 -0.83
CA SER A 862 -37.05 0.30 -1.51
C SER A 862 -35.99 1.06 -2.31
N ILE A 863 -36.45 1.81 -3.31
CA ILE A 863 -35.63 2.70 -4.14
C ILE A 863 -36.02 4.14 -3.81
N SER A 864 -35.05 4.95 -3.42
CA SER A 864 -35.22 6.37 -3.09
C SER A 864 -34.24 7.21 -3.89
N ILE A 865 -34.74 8.18 -4.65
CA ILE A 865 -33.91 9.08 -5.47
C ILE A 865 -34.29 10.52 -5.18
N GLU A 866 -33.30 11.34 -4.81
CA GLU A 866 -33.48 12.76 -4.54
C GLU A 866 -32.47 13.57 -5.36
N ALA A 867 -32.95 14.30 -6.37
CA ALA A 867 -32.17 15.27 -7.14
C ALA A 867 -32.61 16.69 -6.75
N GLN A 868 -32.22 17.16 -5.57
CA GLN A 868 -32.82 18.32 -4.88
C GLN A 868 -32.98 19.57 -5.75
N ASN A 869 -31.98 19.89 -6.58
CA ASN A 869 -31.96 21.06 -7.44
C ASN A 869 -31.73 20.73 -8.93
N GLY A 870 -31.70 19.44 -9.30
CA GLY A 870 -31.43 19.00 -10.67
C GLY A 870 -32.54 18.13 -11.24
N SER A 871 -32.28 17.58 -12.42
CA SER A 871 -33.16 16.64 -13.12
C SER A 871 -32.81 15.18 -12.79
N LEU A 872 -33.74 14.27 -13.07
CA LEU A 872 -33.51 12.83 -13.07
C LEU A 872 -33.65 12.28 -14.51
N GLU A 873 -32.65 11.53 -14.97
CA GLU A 873 -32.72 10.72 -16.19
C GLU A 873 -32.32 9.28 -15.85
N THR A 874 -33.23 8.33 -16.07
CA THR A 874 -33.00 6.93 -15.69
C THR A 874 -33.68 5.96 -16.65
N GLY A 875 -33.13 4.75 -16.76
CA GLY A 875 -33.80 3.62 -17.40
C GLY A 875 -34.97 3.10 -16.56
N ASP A 876 -35.24 1.80 -16.64
CA ASP A 876 -36.34 1.17 -15.90
C ASP A 876 -36.02 1.11 -14.39
N ILE A 877 -37.02 1.38 -13.56
CA ILE A 877 -36.93 1.24 -12.11
C ILE A 877 -37.90 0.15 -11.66
N SER A 878 -37.38 -0.88 -11.00
CA SER A 878 -38.23 -1.99 -10.53
C SER A 878 -37.89 -2.50 -9.14
N THR A 879 -38.92 -2.74 -8.35
CA THR A 879 -38.87 -3.51 -7.11
C THR A 879 -39.73 -4.76 -7.29
N SER A 880 -39.18 -5.93 -6.98
CA SER A 880 -39.93 -7.18 -7.08
C SER A 880 -39.68 -8.09 -5.90
N ALA A 881 -40.75 -8.47 -5.21
CA ALA A 881 -40.73 -9.43 -4.14
C ALA A 881 -41.25 -10.81 -4.59
N GLY A 882 -40.56 -11.87 -4.16
CA GLY A 882 -40.95 -13.25 -4.32
C GLY A 882 -42.13 -13.68 -3.44
N PHE A 883 -42.25 -14.98 -3.18
CA PHE A 883 -43.38 -15.57 -2.44
C PHE A 883 -43.47 -15.01 -1.00
N MET A 884 -44.70 -14.68 -0.58
CA MET A 884 -45.11 -14.17 0.75
C MET A 884 -44.56 -12.80 1.21
N ASN A 885 -43.75 -12.09 0.42
CA ASN A 885 -43.12 -10.83 0.83
C ASN A 885 -43.67 -9.62 0.07
N SER A 886 -43.75 -8.46 0.74
CA SER A 886 -44.17 -7.20 0.12
C SER A 886 -43.08 -6.62 -0.77
N SER A 887 -43.48 -5.98 -1.87
CA SER A 887 -42.54 -5.25 -2.72
C SER A 887 -42.09 -3.93 -2.07
N GLY A 888 -40.88 -3.48 -2.40
CA GLY A 888 -40.31 -2.22 -1.94
C GLY A 888 -40.98 -1.04 -2.63
N SER A 889 -40.98 0.13 -1.99
CA SER A 889 -41.55 1.34 -2.59
C SER A 889 -40.52 2.05 -3.48
N ILE A 890 -41.00 2.83 -4.44
CA ILE A 890 -40.22 3.72 -5.29
C ILE A 890 -40.61 5.16 -4.93
N ASN A 891 -39.67 5.91 -4.37
CA ASN A 891 -39.87 7.32 -4.00
C ASN A 891 -38.86 8.19 -4.75
N ILE A 892 -39.35 9.17 -5.51
CA ILE A 892 -38.52 10.00 -6.38
C ILE A 892 -38.90 11.46 -6.18
N THR A 893 -37.91 12.31 -5.92
CA THR A 893 -38.08 13.77 -5.89
C THR A 893 -36.98 14.42 -6.70
N ALA A 894 -37.33 15.33 -7.61
CA ALA A 894 -36.35 16.12 -8.37
C ALA A 894 -36.75 17.60 -8.39
N GLY A 895 -35.75 18.49 -8.34
CA GLY A 895 -35.95 19.92 -8.47
C GLY A 895 -36.44 20.30 -9.87
N SER A 896 -36.02 19.57 -10.90
CA SER A 896 -36.35 19.81 -12.31
C SER A 896 -36.98 18.56 -12.94
N ASP A 897 -36.85 18.41 -14.26
CA ASP A 897 -37.50 17.36 -15.04
C ASP A 897 -37.15 15.95 -14.57
N ILE A 898 -38.13 15.06 -14.62
CA ILE A 898 -37.98 13.63 -14.33
C ILE A 898 -38.27 12.85 -15.60
N ASN A 899 -37.27 12.13 -16.11
CA ASN A 899 -37.39 11.24 -17.27
C ASN A 899 -37.01 9.82 -16.87
N ILE A 900 -37.99 8.91 -16.87
CA ILE A 900 -37.85 7.53 -16.40
C ILE A 900 -38.31 6.56 -17.50
N GLY A 901 -37.70 5.37 -17.57
CA GLY A 901 -38.24 4.23 -18.32
C GLY A 901 -39.51 3.66 -17.70
N ASP A 902 -39.66 2.34 -17.67
CA ASP A 902 -40.79 1.70 -16.99
C ASP A 902 -40.59 1.70 -15.46
N LEU A 903 -41.69 1.92 -14.73
CA LEU A 903 -41.76 1.85 -13.27
C LEU A 903 -42.56 0.64 -12.85
N ASN A 904 -41.98 -0.23 -12.01
CA ASN A 904 -42.66 -1.45 -11.58
C ASN A 904 -42.42 -1.78 -10.11
N THR A 905 -43.48 -1.85 -9.30
CA THR A 905 -43.48 -2.48 -7.98
C THR A 905 -44.39 -3.71 -8.03
N SER A 906 -43.78 -4.90 -8.06
CA SER A 906 -44.54 -6.17 -8.21
C SER A 906 -44.37 -7.10 -7.02
N SER A 907 -45.46 -7.71 -6.59
CA SER A 907 -45.45 -8.76 -5.56
C SER A 907 -46.34 -9.92 -5.95
N ASN A 908 -45.83 -11.14 -5.77
CA ASN A 908 -46.57 -12.36 -6.08
C ASN A 908 -47.67 -12.63 -5.04
N ASP A 909 -47.34 -12.69 -3.74
CA ASP A 909 -48.31 -13.11 -2.71
C ASP A 909 -48.64 -12.05 -1.63
N SER A 910 -48.04 -10.86 -1.70
CA SER A 910 -48.24 -9.76 -0.76
C SER A 910 -48.60 -8.44 -1.45
N ASN A 911 -48.70 -7.35 -0.70
CA ASN A 911 -48.98 -6.01 -1.23
C ASN A 911 -47.87 -5.53 -2.19
N ALA A 912 -48.28 -4.84 -3.25
CA ALA A 912 -47.36 -4.11 -4.11
C ALA A 912 -46.81 -2.87 -3.38
N GLY A 913 -45.65 -2.38 -3.85
CA GLY A 913 -44.99 -1.20 -3.28
C GLY A 913 -45.64 0.10 -3.75
N VAL A 914 -45.48 1.17 -2.98
CA VAL A 914 -45.97 2.50 -3.38
C VAL A 914 -45.03 3.10 -4.43
N ILE A 915 -45.57 3.83 -5.40
CA ILE A 915 -44.82 4.66 -6.35
C ILE A 915 -45.19 6.13 -6.11
N GLN A 916 -44.24 6.93 -5.63
CA GLN A 916 -44.41 8.38 -5.46
C GLN A 916 -43.33 9.14 -6.24
N ILE A 917 -43.76 10.10 -7.05
CA ILE A 917 -42.88 10.91 -7.89
C ILE A 917 -43.27 12.37 -7.74
N GLU A 918 -42.30 13.23 -7.45
CA GLU A 918 -42.49 14.68 -7.37
C GLU A 918 -41.43 15.44 -8.16
N SER A 919 -41.85 16.20 -9.17
CA SER A 919 -41.03 17.23 -9.82
C SER A 919 -41.41 18.61 -9.28
N ILE A 920 -40.47 19.30 -8.65
CA ILE A 920 -40.74 20.56 -7.93
C ILE A 920 -40.91 21.74 -8.89
N TRP A 921 -40.19 21.77 -10.01
CA TRP A 921 -40.25 22.88 -10.98
C TRP A 921 -40.28 22.42 -12.45
N GLY A 922 -40.21 21.11 -12.70
CA GLY A 922 -40.13 20.52 -14.03
C GLY A 922 -41.36 19.73 -14.39
N GLN A 923 -41.21 18.88 -15.41
CA GLN A 923 -42.20 17.91 -15.89
C GLN A 923 -41.86 16.48 -15.45
N ILE A 924 -42.84 15.57 -15.54
CA ILE A 924 -42.65 14.12 -15.33
C ILE A 924 -42.95 13.38 -16.64
N ASN A 925 -41.94 12.70 -17.18
CA ASN A 925 -42.05 11.78 -18.31
C ASN A 925 -41.67 10.36 -17.85
N THR A 926 -42.58 9.41 -18.04
CA THR A 926 -42.34 8.00 -17.67
C THR A 926 -42.84 7.03 -18.74
N GLY A 927 -42.28 5.83 -18.79
CA GLY A 927 -42.81 4.68 -19.52
C GLY A 927 -44.10 4.13 -18.91
N ALA A 928 -44.29 2.81 -18.93
CA ALA A 928 -45.41 2.19 -18.23
C ALA A 928 -45.20 2.22 -16.70
N VAL A 929 -46.29 2.36 -15.95
CA VAL A 929 -46.26 2.38 -14.48
C VAL A 929 -47.11 1.25 -13.95
N SER A 930 -46.51 0.37 -13.15
CA SER A 930 -47.17 -0.82 -12.60
C SER A 930 -46.90 -0.95 -11.11
N ALA A 931 -47.96 -0.99 -10.31
CA ALA A 931 -47.92 -1.25 -8.87
C ALA A 931 -48.85 -2.42 -8.53
N ASN A 932 -48.62 -3.56 -9.18
CA ASN A 932 -49.55 -4.67 -9.23
C ASN A 932 -49.26 -5.77 -8.19
N SER A 933 -50.31 -6.34 -7.59
CA SER A 933 -50.22 -7.53 -6.72
C SER A 933 -51.06 -8.69 -7.23
N SER A 934 -50.47 -9.89 -7.29
CA SER A 934 -51.18 -11.08 -7.80
C SER A 934 -52.10 -11.77 -6.78
N GLN A 935 -51.96 -11.46 -5.48
CA GLN A 935 -52.78 -12.06 -4.41
C GLN A 935 -53.38 -11.09 -3.39
N GLN A 936 -52.81 -9.89 -3.22
CA GLN A 936 -53.26 -8.91 -2.22
C GLN A 936 -53.54 -7.54 -2.86
N GLU A 937 -53.14 -6.46 -2.20
CA GLU A 937 -53.51 -5.09 -2.57
C GLU A 937 -52.54 -4.51 -3.61
N GLY A 938 -53.08 -3.79 -4.60
CA GLY A 938 -52.31 -2.93 -5.49
C GLY A 938 -51.67 -1.77 -4.74
N GLY A 939 -50.60 -1.21 -5.29
CA GLY A 939 -49.79 -0.18 -4.63
C GLY A 939 -50.23 1.21 -5.04
N TYR A 940 -50.24 2.15 -4.09
CA TYR A 940 -50.60 3.55 -4.39
C TYR A 940 -49.64 4.18 -5.42
N VAL A 941 -50.20 4.89 -6.41
CA VAL A 941 -49.44 5.61 -7.43
C VAL A 941 -49.73 7.11 -7.32
N GLN A 942 -48.68 7.91 -7.13
CA GLN A 942 -48.76 9.36 -7.08
C GLN A 942 -47.72 10.03 -7.96
N MET A 943 -48.15 10.98 -8.78
CA MET A 943 -47.25 11.89 -9.49
C MET A 943 -47.70 13.33 -9.28
N ILE A 944 -46.77 14.18 -8.82
CA ILE A 944 -46.99 15.61 -8.63
C ILE A 944 -45.94 16.35 -9.44
N SER A 945 -46.36 17.27 -10.29
CA SER A 945 -45.49 18.03 -11.17
C SER A 945 -45.93 19.50 -11.18
N GLU A 946 -44.98 20.44 -11.22
CA GLU A 946 -45.33 21.80 -11.62
C GLU A 946 -45.70 21.83 -13.11
N GLY A 947 -44.84 21.30 -13.99
CA GLY A 947 -45.10 21.17 -15.43
C GLY A 947 -45.89 19.91 -15.80
N ASP A 948 -45.80 19.50 -17.07
CA ASP A 948 -46.60 18.41 -17.63
C ASP A 948 -46.34 17.05 -16.97
N ILE A 949 -47.34 16.17 -17.01
CA ILE A 949 -47.19 14.74 -16.68
C ILE A 949 -47.51 13.92 -17.93
N GLN A 950 -46.51 13.25 -18.49
CA GLN A 950 -46.64 12.36 -19.64
C GLN A 950 -46.31 10.91 -19.27
N VAL A 951 -47.25 10.00 -19.53
CA VAL A 951 -47.08 8.56 -19.38
C VAL A 951 -47.15 7.90 -20.75
N LEU A 952 -46.02 7.36 -21.21
CA LEU A 952 -45.85 6.75 -22.53
C LEU A 952 -46.28 5.27 -22.59
N GLY A 953 -46.90 4.77 -21.51
CA GLY A 953 -47.50 3.44 -21.42
C GLY A 953 -48.83 3.47 -20.65
N GLY A 954 -49.25 2.33 -20.09
CA GLY A 954 -50.39 2.25 -19.18
C GLY A 954 -49.99 2.50 -17.72
N ILE A 955 -50.98 2.82 -16.88
CA ILE A 955 -50.82 2.86 -15.42
C ILE A 955 -51.69 1.74 -14.86
N ASP A 956 -51.10 0.77 -14.16
CA ASP A 956 -51.81 -0.34 -13.56
C ASP A 956 -51.45 -0.45 -12.08
N SER A 957 -52.47 -0.34 -11.23
CA SER A 957 -52.38 -0.39 -9.76
C SER A 957 -53.31 -1.49 -9.24
N SER A 958 -53.40 -2.60 -10.00
CA SER A 958 -54.38 -3.64 -9.73
C SER A 958 -53.95 -4.60 -8.64
N GLY A 959 -54.91 -5.05 -7.85
CA GLY A 959 -54.72 -6.05 -6.80
C GLY A 959 -55.81 -7.12 -6.83
N LYS A 960 -55.51 -8.32 -6.35
CA LYS A 960 -56.53 -9.36 -6.23
C LYS A 960 -57.55 -9.05 -5.13
N THR A 961 -57.15 -8.38 -4.05
CA THR A 961 -58.07 -7.96 -2.99
C THR A 961 -58.58 -6.54 -3.22
N ASN A 962 -57.72 -5.53 -3.17
CA ASN A 962 -58.08 -4.13 -3.41
C ASN A 962 -57.15 -3.55 -4.48
N GLY A 963 -57.67 -2.69 -5.37
CA GLY A 963 -56.83 -1.86 -6.23
C GLY A 963 -56.23 -0.71 -5.43
N GLY A 964 -55.06 -0.21 -5.85
CA GLY A 964 -54.43 0.97 -5.25
C GLY A 964 -54.86 2.26 -5.96
N ASP A 965 -55.00 3.36 -5.23
CA ASP A 965 -55.40 4.63 -5.81
C ASP A 965 -54.33 5.19 -6.77
N ILE A 966 -54.76 5.97 -7.76
CA ILE A 966 -53.90 6.62 -8.75
C ILE A 966 -54.21 8.13 -8.74
N ASN A 967 -53.24 8.93 -8.28
CA ASN A 967 -53.39 10.39 -8.19
C ASN A 967 -52.32 11.11 -9.02
N LEU A 968 -52.74 11.86 -10.03
CA LEU A 968 -51.84 12.69 -10.86
C LEU A 968 -52.22 14.16 -10.71
N SER A 969 -51.23 15.02 -10.46
CA SER A 969 -51.44 16.46 -10.24
C SER A 969 -50.40 17.29 -10.99
N SER A 970 -50.84 18.03 -12.00
CA SER A 970 -50.02 18.99 -12.76
C SER A 970 -50.48 20.42 -12.44
N ARG A 971 -49.60 21.26 -11.91
CA ARG A 971 -49.99 22.57 -11.35
C ARG A 971 -50.02 23.71 -12.35
N VAL A 972 -49.22 23.65 -13.41
CA VAL A 972 -49.21 24.64 -14.51
C VAL A 972 -49.26 24.01 -15.91
N GLY A 973 -49.21 22.68 -16.01
CA GLY A 973 -49.17 21.97 -17.30
C GLY A 973 -50.35 21.02 -17.53
N GLU A 974 -50.19 20.15 -18.52
CA GLU A 974 -51.16 19.12 -18.92
C GLU A 974 -50.91 17.77 -18.22
N ILE A 975 -51.90 16.86 -18.29
CA ILE A 975 -51.74 15.44 -17.97
C ILE A 975 -52.09 14.62 -19.21
N ASN A 976 -51.17 13.78 -19.67
CA ASN A 976 -51.32 12.96 -20.87
C ASN A 976 -50.99 11.49 -20.62
N THR A 977 -52.02 10.64 -20.66
CA THR A 977 -51.91 9.17 -20.54
C THR A 977 -52.48 8.47 -21.77
N THR A 978 -52.37 9.07 -22.96
CA THR A 978 -52.96 8.55 -24.21
C THR A 978 -52.31 7.27 -24.74
N ALA A 979 -51.12 6.93 -24.26
CA ALA A 979 -50.36 5.78 -24.75
C ALA A 979 -50.84 4.43 -24.18
N GLY A 980 -51.63 4.41 -23.09
CA GLY A 980 -52.13 3.18 -22.47
C GLY A 980 -53.30 3.40 -21.51
N ILE A 981 -53.94 2.30 -21.12
CA ILE A 981 -55.10 2.32 -20.21
C ILE A 981 -54.63 2.57 -18.77
N VAL A 982 -55.39 3.36 -18.03
CA VAL A 982 -55.24 3.56 -16.58
C VAL A 982 -56.16 2.60 -15.84
N ASN A 983 -55.65 1.82 -14.89
CA ASN A 983 -56.39 0.74 -14.22
C ASN A 983 -56.06 0.65 -12.72
N ALA A 984 -57.10 0.66 -11.87
CA ALA A 984 -57.00 0.47 -10.42
C ALA A 984 -57.93 -0.66 -9.96
N ALA A 985 -58.01 -1.75 -10.73
CA ALA A 985 -58.95 -2.84 -10.46
C ALA A 985 -58.61 -3.62 -9.17
N GLY A 986 -59.64 -3.96 -8.40
CA GLY A 986 -59.55 -4.85 -7.24
C GLY A 986 -60.60 -5.97 -7.29
N GLY A 987 -60.30 -7.13 -6.72
CA GLY A 987 -61.27 -8.22 -6.62
C GLY A 987 -62.39 -7.95 -5.62
N ASN A 988 -62.12 -7.23 -4.54
CA ASN A 988 -63.11 -6.71 -3.59
C ASN A 988 -63.43 -5.26 -3.91
N ASN A 989 -62.50 -4.32 -3.66
CA ASN A 989 -62.69 -2.90 -3.90
C ASN A 989 -61.77 -2.37 -5.01
N GLY A 990 -62.28 -1.57 -5.95
CA GLY A 990 -61.45 -0.78 -6.87
C GLY A 990 -60.80 0.42 -6.17
N GLY A 991 -59.64 0.86 -6.65
CA GLY A 991 -58.99 2.09 -6.20
C GLY A 991 -59.51 3.33 -6.93
N ASP A 992 -59.43 4.50 -6.28
CA ASP A 992 -59.85 5.77 -6.87
C ASP A 992 -58.82 6.28 -7.88
N ILE A 993 -59.28 6.94 -8.94
CA ILE A 993 -58.44 7.54 -9.98
C ILE A 993 -58.74 9.04 -10.05
N SER A 994 -57.78 9.87 -9.67
CA SER A 994 -57.96 11.33 -9.62
C SER A 994 -56.86 12.08 -10.35
N PHE A 995 -57.20 12.76 -11.44
CA PHE A 995 -56.30 13.63 -12.20
C PHE A 995 -56.72 15.08 -12.05
N THR A 996 -55.75 15.95 -11.76
CA THR A 996 -55.95 17.41 -11.67
C THR A 996 -54.85 18.13 -12.45
N ALA A 997 -55.22 18.90 -13.47
CA ALA A 997 -54.29 19.68 -14.29
C ALA A 997 -54.73 21.14 -14.39
N ALA A 998 -53.78 22.07 -14.47
CA ALA A 998 -54.09 23.47 -14.76
C ALA A 998 -54.34 23.73 -16.26
N ASP A 999 -53.77 22.90 -17.12
CA ASP A 999 -54.07 22.85 -18.56
C ASP A 999 -54.86 21.57 -18.87
N ASP A 1000 -54.78 21.06 -20.09
CA ASP A 1000 -55.56 19.90 -20.57
C ASP A 1000 -55.31 18.59 -19.81
N ILE A 1001 -56.34 17.73 -19.74
CA ILE A 1001 -56.22 16.31 -19.37
C ILE A 1001 -56.62 15.45 -20.57
N THR A 1002 -55.71 14.60 -21.06
CA THR A 1002 -56.00 13.65 -22.14
C THR A 1002 -55.71 12.21 -21.72
N VAL A 1003 -56.70 11.32 -21.84
CA VAL A 1003 -56.61 9.90 -21.43
C VAL A 1003 -56.96 8.93 -22.57
N ALA A 1004 -56.26 7.80 -22.65
CA ALA A 1004 -56.58 6.73 -23.61
C ALA A 1004 -57.90 6.01 -23.28
N GLY A 1005 -58.25 6.00 -22.00
CA GLY A 1005 -59.34 5.23 -21.40
C GLY A 1005 -58.97 4.85 -19.96
N ILE A 1006 -59.97 4.76 -19.10
CA ILE A 1006 -59.80 4.44 -17.68
C ILE A 1006 -60.69 3.24 -17.36
N GLY A 1007 -60.07 2.16 -16.88
CA GLY A 1007 -60.68 0.86 -16.72
C GLY A 1007 -60.70 0.04 -18.03
N ASN A 1008 -60.66 -1.29 -17.92
CA ASN A 1008 -60.78 -2.20 -19.06
C ASN A 1008 -62.21 -2.73 -19.16
N ALA A 1009 -62.83 -2.66 -20.33
CA ALA A 1009 -64.18 -3.18 -20.61
C ALA A 1009 -64.38 -4.68 -20.27
N LEU A 1010 -63.30 -5.44 -20.05
CA LEU A 1010 -63.31 -6.87 -19.69
C LEU A 1010 -63.11 -7.16 -18.19
N ILE A 1011 -62.70 -6.19 -17.36
CA ILE A 1011 -62.40 -6.39 -15.94
C ILE A 1011 -63.10 -5.31 -15.12
N LEU A 1012 -64.13 -5.71 -14.36
CA LEU A 1012 -64.86 -4.83 -13.44
C LEU A 1012 -63.96 -4.43 -12.25
N SER A 1013 -63.97 -3.15 -11.89
CA SER A 1013 -63.39 -2.63 -10.66
C SER A 1013 -64.28 -3.02 -9.48
N GLY A 1014 -63.88 -4.02 -8.69
CA GLY A 1014 -64.67 -4.52 -7.56
C GLY A 1014 -65.63 -5.63 -7.95
N PHE A 1015 -65.08 -6.84 -8.13
CA PHE A 1015 -65.87 -8.03 -8.47
C PHE A 1015 -66.80 -8.50 -7.33
N ASN A 1016 -66.38 -8.32 -6.07
CA ASN A 1016 -67.12 -8.77 -4.88
C ASN A 1016 -67.68 -7.62 -4.01
N ALA A 1017 -67.14 -6.40 -4.12
CA ALA A 1017 -67.58 -5.22 -3.35
C ALA A 1017 -67.60 -3.96 -4.25
N ASN A 1018 -67.11 -2.81 -3.78
CA ASN A 1018 -67.38 -1.52 -4.42
C ASN A 1018 -66.34 -1.15 -5.49
N SER A 1019 -66.77 -0.46 -6.53
CA SER A 1019 -65.86 0.13 -7.51
C SER A 1019 -65.27 1.46 -7.00
N GLY A 1020 -64.07 1.82 -7.50
CA GLY A 1020 -63.45 3.12 -7.24
C GLY A 1020 -64.01 4.21 -8.15
N SER A 1021 -63.89 5.46 -7.72
CA SER A 1021 -64.39 6.64 -8.45
C SER A 1021 -63.34 7.20 -9.42
N ILE A 1022 -63.79 7.82 -10.51
CA ILE A 1022 -62.95 8.56 -11.46
C ILE A 1022 -63.25 10.05 -11.31
N THR A 1023 -62.21 10.86 -11.15
CA THR A 1023 -62.32 12.32 -11.09
C THR A 1023 -61.27 12.98 -11.98
N LEU A 1024 -61.71 13.73 -12.99
CA LEU A 1024 -60.85 14.48 -13.90
C LEU A 1024 -61.18 15.97 -13.77
N ARG A 1025 -60.19 16.78 -13.36
CA ARG A 1025 -60.33 18.23 -13.16
C ARG A 1025 -59.27 18.99 -13.95
N SER A 1026 -59.67 19.78 -14.95
CA SER A 1026 -58.77 20.51 -15.83
C SER A 1026 -59.11 22.01 -15.87
N GLY A 1027 -58.09 22.86 -15.83
CA GLY A 1027 -58.21 24.30 -16.17
C GLY A 1027 -58.25 24.57 -17.68
N GLY A 1028 -58.05 23.55 -18.51
CA GLY A 1028 -58.24 23.52 -19.95
C GLY A 1028 -59.33 22.51 -20.34
N ASP A 1029 -59.06 21.72 -21.38
CA ASP A 1029 -59.95 20.69 -21.90
C ASP A 1029 -59.77 19.34 -21.18
N VAL A 1030 -60.84 18.57 -21.04
CA VAL A 1030 -60.74 17.14 -20.68
C VAL A 1030 -61.10 16.29 -21.88
N SER A 1031 -60.18 15.47 -22.37
CA SER A 1031 -60.39 14.57 -23.50
C SER A 1031 -60.22 13.10 -23.12
N ALA A 1032 -61.35 12.40 -23.04
CA ALA A 1032 -61.44 10.94 -22.94
C ALA A 1032 -61.88 10.32 -24.29
N ALA A 1033 -61.40 10.90 -25.40
CA ALA A 1033 -61.89 10.58 -26.74
C ALA A 1033 -61.34 9.27 -27.34
N ALA A 1034 -60.36 8.63 -26.69
CA ALA A 1034 -59.64 7.46 -27.21
C ALA A 1034 -60.13 6.11 -26.66
N GLY A 1035 -61.00 6.09 -25.64
CA GLY A 1035 -61.48 4.87 -25.00
C GLY A 1035 -62.48 5.12 -23.86
N PRO A 1036 -63.02 4.05 -23.26
CA PRO A 1036 -64.11 4.18 -22.29
C PRO A 1036 -63.61 4.64 -20.91
N LEU A 1037 -64.51 5.28 -20.15
CA LEU A 1037 -64.36 5.52 -18.71
C LEU A 1037 -65.29 4.54 -17.98
N VAL A 1038 -64.71 3.60 -17.22
CA VAL A 1038 -65.45 2.49 -16.61
C VAL A 1038 -65.22 2.43 -15.10
N THR A 1039 -66.30 2.55 -14.33
CA THR A 1039 -66.35 2.34 -12.88
C THR A 1039 -67.40 1.30 -12.50
N ALA A 1040 -67.74 0.40 -13.43
CA ALA A 1040 -68.77 -0.60 -13.22
C ALA A 1040 -68.42 -1.66 -12.16
N SER A 1041 -69.41 -2.08 -11.36
CA SER A 1041 -69.25 -3.12 -10.33
C SER A 1041 -70.11 -4.35 -10.61
N ALA A 1042 -69.62 -5.54 -10.26
CA ALA A 1042 -70.35 -6.80 -10.46
C ALA A 1042 -71.38 -7.07 -9.35
N THR A 1043 -71.03 -6.81 -8.09
CA THR A 1043 -71.89 -7.13 -6.94
C THR A 1043 -72.05 -6.02 -5.90
N GLY A 1044 -71.21 -4.97 -5.91
CA GLY A 1044 -71.28 -3.83 -4.99
C GLY A 1044 -71.74 -2.55 -5.68
N THR A 1045 -71.40 -1.38 -5.13
CA THR A 1045 -71.80 -0.09 -5.73
C THR A 1045 -70.85 0.32 -6.87
N GLY A 1046 -71.40 0.90 -7.94
CA GLY A 1046 -70.61 1.56 -8.98
C GLY A 1046 -69.92 2.82 -8.43
N GLY A 1047 -68.76 3.18 -8.99
CA GLY A 1047 -68.01 4.36 -8.58
C GLY A 1047 -68.44 5.60 -9.35
N ASN A 1048 -68.38 6.78 -8.74
CA ASN A 1048 -68.78 8.01 -9.41
C ASN A 1048 -67.79 8.37 -10.53
N ILE A 1049 -68.28 8.99 -11.60
CA ILE A 1049 -67.45 9.55 -12.67
C ILE A 1049 -67.72 11.06 -12.73
N THR A 1050 -66.71 11.84 -12.39
CA THR A 1050 -66.75 13.31 -12.39
C THR A 1050 -65.74 13.86 -13.38
N ILE A 1051 -66.23 14.66 -14.34
CA ILE A 1051 -65.41 15.38 -15.31
C ILE A 1051 -65.72 16.87 -15.18
N GLU A 1052 -64.72 17.67 -14.84
CA GLU A 1052 -64.82 19.13 -14.72
C GLU A 1052 -63.72 19.76 -15.56
N ALA A 1053 -64.11 20.43 -16.65
CA ALA A 1053 -63.22 21.16 -17.55
C ALA A 1053 -63.57 22.65 -17.56
N ASP A 1054 -62.60 23.55 -17.39
CA ASP A 1054 -62.84 24.98 -17.63
C ASP A 1054 -62.96 25.28 -19.15
N GLY A 1055 -62.40 24.41 -19.99
CA GLY A 1055 -62.52 24.40 -21.45
C GLY A 1055 -63.67 23.53 -21.96
N ALA A 1056 -63.39 22.64 -22.92
CA ALA A 1056 -64.32 21.65 -23.47
C ALA A 1056 -64.13 20.26 -22.83
N ALA A 1057 -65.18 19.46 -22.76
CA ALA A 1057 -65.11 18.08 -22.29
C ALA A 1057 -65.49 17.12 -23.44
N PHE A 1058 -64.58 16.23 -23.82
CA PHE A 1058 -64.80 15.22 -24.87
C PHE A 1058 -64.97 13.84 -24.24
N THR A 1059 -66.15 13.26 -24.39
CA THR A 1059 -66.50 11.95 -23.81
C THR A 1059 -66.97 10.98 -24.90
N GLU A 1060 -66.41 9.77 -24.92
CA GLU A 1060 -66.99 8.66 -25.68
C GLU A 1060 -67.92 7.82 -24.77
N GLN A 1061 -67.50 6.60 -24.43
CA GLN A 1061 -68.28 5.68 -23.63
C GLN A 1061 -68.00 5.89 -22.14
N ILE A 1062 -69.05 6.07 -21.34
CA ILE A 1062 -68.98 6.15 -19.88
C ILE A 1062 -69.88 5.07 -19.30
N ASN A 1063 -69.35 4.21 -18.44
CA ASN A 1063 -70.11 3.15 -17.78
C ASN A 1063 -69.84 3.14 -16.28
N ALA A 1064 -70.84 3.57 -15.51
CA ALA A 1064 -70.84 3.53 -14.04
C ALA A 1064 -71.84 2.50 -13.47
N GLU A 1065 -72.34 1.55 -14.26
CA GLU A 1065 -73.38 0.62 -13.86
C GLU A 1065 -72.95 -0.38 -12.77
N SER A 1066 -73.91 -0.83 -11.96
CA SER A 1066 -73.76 -1.97 -11.06
C SER A 1066 -74.77 -3.07 -11.38
N PHE A 1067 -74.29 -4.32 -11.49
CA PHE A 1067 -75.17 -5.47 -11.67
C PHE A 1067 -75.81 -5.97 -10.35
N GLY A 1068 -75.33 -5.48 -9.20
CA GLY A 1068 -75.74 -5.96 -7.87
C GLY A 1068 -76.54 -4.96 -7.04
N THR A 1069 -76.21 -3.66 -7.13
CA THR A 1069 -76.83 -2.58 -6.34
C THR A 1069 -76.95 -1.30 -7.18
N ALA A 1070 -76.70 -0.11 -6.60
CA ALA A 1070 -76.69 1.16 -7.32
C ALA A 1070 -75.36 1.36 -8.07
N GLY A 1071 -75.43 1.85 -9.30
CA GLY A 1071 -74.31 2.35 -10.08
C GLY A 1071 -73.74 3.65 -9.49
N GLY A 1072 -72.81 4.29 -10.19
CA GLY A 1072 -72.22 5.58 -9.80
C GLY A 1072 -72.93 6.77 -10.44
N GLU A 1073 -72.85 7.94 -9.79
CA GLU A 1073 -73.26 9.21 -10.39
C GLU A 1073 -72.31 9.59 -11.53
N ILE A 1074 -72.85 10.08 -12.64
CA ILE A 1074 -72.08 10.62 -13.75
C ILE A 1074 -72.32 12.13 -13.83
N PHE A 1075 -71.26 12.90 -13.64
CA PHE A 1075 -71.31 14.36 -13.67
C PHE A 1075 -70.26 14.89 -14.65
N VAL A 1076 -70.71 15.58 -15.70
CA VAL A 1076 -69.84 16.18 -16.72
C VAL A 1076 -70.14 17.67 -16.80
N ARG A 1077 -69.14 18.49 -16.53
CA ARG A 1077 -69.20 19.95 -16.59
C ARG A 1077 -68.08 20.48 -17.47
N ALA A 1078 -68.42 21.43 -18.34
CA ALA A 1078 -67.47 22.12 -19.20
C ALA A 1078 -67.73 23.63 -19.18
N GLY A 1079 -66.70 24.46 -19.28
CA GLY A 1079 -66.86 25.91 -19.38
C GLY A 1079 -67.31 26.39 -20.76
N THR A 1080 -67.13 25.55 -21.80
CA THR A 1080 -67.52 25.88 -23.19
C THR A 1080 -68.57 24.92 -23.75
N GLN A 1081 -68.22 23.66 -23.97
CA GLN A 1081 -69.07 22.66 -24.63
C GLN A 1081 -68.69 21.23 -24.19
N ILE A 1082 -69.66 20.32 -24.19
CA ILE A 1082 -69.47 18.89 -23.97
C ILE A 1082 -69.67 18.15 -25.30
N ASP A 1083 -68.62 17.55 -25.82
CA ASP A 1083 -68.66 16.72 -27.03
C ASP A 1083 -68.91 15.25 -26.62
N ALA A 1084 -70.10 14.73 -26.95
CA ALA A 1084 -70.53 13.40 -26.52
C ALA A 1084 -70.92 12.50 -27.70
N LYS A 1085 -70.64 11.20 -27.57
CA LYS A 1085 -71.00 10.13 -28.52
C LYS A 1085 -70.95 8.77 -27.84
N ARG A 1086 -71.48 7.72 -28.49
CA ARG A 1086 -71.61 6.34 -28.01
C ARG A 1086 -72.58 6.18 -26.84
N GLU A 1087 -72.14 5.63 -25.71
CA GLU A 1087 -73.02 5.17 -24.64
C GLU A 1087 -72.56 5.74 -23.30
N ILE A 1088 -73.47 6.41 -22.58
CA ILE A 1088 -73.27 6.94 -21.24
C ILE A 1088 -74.33 6.33 -20.34
N GLY A 1089 -73.93 5.49 -19.38
CA GLY A 1089 -74.87 4.64 -18.64
C GLY A 1089 -74.58 4.48 -17.16
N THR A 1090 -75.65 4.47 -16.35
CA THR A 1090 -75.64 4.10 -14.92
C THR A 1090 -76.98 3.48 -14.50
N ASN A 1091 -77.14 3.11 -13.23
CA ASN A 1091 -78.39 2.64 -12.64
C ASN A 1091 -78.56 3.14 -11.20
N GLN A 1092 -79.77 3.47 -10.78
CA GLN A 1092 -80.09 4.00 -9.44
C GLN A 1092 -79.37 5.31 -9.05
N ASN A 1093 -78.83 6.06 -10.02
CA ASN A 1093 -78.12 7.33 -9.83
C ASN A 1093 -78.29 8.26 -11.04
N ASP A 1094 -77.91 9.53 -10.85
CA ASP A 1094 -78.15 10.60 -11.81
C ASP A 1094 -77.02 10.72 -12.85
N ILE A 1095 -77.38 11.23 -14.04
CA ILE A 1095 -76.47 11.64 -15.10
C ILE A 1095 -76.71 13.12 -15.38
N THR A 1096 -75.70 13.96 -15.19
CA THR A 1096 -75.84 15.42 -15.35
C THR A 1096 -74.79 15.98 -16.31
N PHE A 1097 -75.26 16.78 -17.28
CA PHE A 1097 -74.45 17.55 -18.21
C PHE A 1097 -74.60 19.05 -17.94
N GLU A 1098 -73.51 19.71 -17.56
CA GLU A 1098 -73.42 21.14 -17.24
C GLU A 1098 -72.61 21.95 -18.27
N ALA A 1099 -73.08 21.95 -19.53
CA ALA A 1099 -72.70 22.87 -20.61
C ALA A 1099 -73.58 22.59 -21.84
N PRO A 1100 -73.51 23.41 -22.91
CA PRO A 1100 -74.02 23.01 -24.22
C PRO A 1100 -73.41 21.68 -24.66
N VAL A 1101 -74.24 20.73 -25.10
CA VAL A 1101 -73.79 19.41 -25.56
C VAL A 1101 -73.78 19.37 -27.08
N LEU A 1102 -72.64 19.03 -27.69
CA LEU A 1102 -72.52 18.70 -29.10
C LEU A 1102 -72.51 17.19 -29.30
N LEU A 1103 -73.40 16.69 -30.13
CA LEU A 1103 -73.30 15.32 -30.60
C LEU A 1103 -72.23 15.26 -31.69
N THR A 1104 -71.12 14.59 -31.40
CA THR A 1104 -70.04 14.33 -32.38
C THR A 1104 -70.16 12.94 -33.01
N GLY A 1105 -71.17 12.18 -32.60
CA GLY A 1105 -71.60 10.88 -33.09
C GLY A 1105 -72.92 10.52 -32.42
N ASP A 1106 -73.50 9.37 -32.78
CA ASP A 1106 -74.74 8.90 -32.14
C ASP A 1106 -74.52 8.69 -30.64
N LEU A 1107 -75.41 9.23 -29.81
CA LEU A 1107 -75.33 9.19 -28.36
C LEU A 1107 -76.56 8.48 -27.77
N ALA A 1108 -76.31 7.50 -26.91
CA ALA A 1108 -77.28 6.84 -26.05
C ALA A 1108 -76.96 7.16 -24.59
N VAL A 1109 -77.90 7.77 -23.87
CA VAL A 1109 -77.81 8.02 -22.43
C VAL A 1109 -78.86 7.15 -21.73
N THR A 1110 -78.40 6.23 -20.88
CA THR A 1110 -79.25 5.18 -20.30
C THR A 1110 -79.16 5.20 -18.78
N ILE A 1111 -80.31 5.25 -18.12
CA ILE A 1111 -80.46 4.91 -16.71
C ILE A 1111 -81.39 3.70 -16.61
N SER A 1112 -80.87 2.53 -16.24
CA SER A 1112 -81.63 1.26 -16.27
C SER A 1112 -82.50 0.99 -15.04
N ASP A 1113 -82.64 1.95 -14.11
CA ASP A 1113 -83.51 1.88 -12.91
C ASP A 1113 -83.89 3.34 -12.48
N THR A 1114 -83.86 3.67 -11.18
CA THR A 1114 -84.09 5.04 -10.67
C THR A 1114 -82.94 6.01 -11.03
N GLY A 1115 -83.25 7.30 -11.22
CA GLY A 1115 -82.26 8.38 -11.49
C GLY A 1115 -82.87 9.50 -12.33
N ILE A 1116 -82.13 10.59 -12.54
CA ILE A 1116 -82.47 11.70 -13.44
C ILE A 1116 -81.39 11.86 -14.51
N ILE A 1117 -81.79 11.99 -15.78
CA ILE A 1117 -80.91 12.53 -16.83
C ILE A 1117 -81.15 14.03 -16.93
N THR A 1118 -80.14 14.85 -16.67
CA THR A 1118 -80.24 16.31 -16.67
C THR A 1118 -79.34 16.92 -17.74
N PHE A 1119 -79.94 17.69 -18.65
CA PHE A 1119 -79.25 18.62 -19.53
C PHE A 1119 -79.60 20.05 -19.11
N THR A 1120 -78.59 20.79 -18.67
CA THR A 1120 -78.79 22.17 -18.17
C THR A 1120 -78.72 23.23 -19.27
N ASP A 1121 -78.28 22.86 -20.49
CA ASP A 1121 -78.17 23.76 -21.63
C ASP A 1121 -78.59 23.07 -22.96
N THR A 1122 -78.34 23.70 -24.12
CA THR A 1122 -78.74 23.18 -25.43
C THR A 1122 -78.04 21.86 -25.77
N VAL A 1123 -78.72 21.03 -26.56
CA VAL A 1123 -78.15 19.81 -27.16
C VAL A 1123 -78.27 19.93 -28.67
N ASP A 1124 -77.15 19.99 -29.38
CA ASP A 1124 -77.09 20.24 -30.82
C ASP A 1124 -76.18 19.23 -31.53
N GLY A 1125 -76.27 19.10 -32.86
CA GLY A 1125 -75.37 18.27 -33.67
C GLY A 1125 -76.12 17.29 -34.57
N ASN A 1126 -75.58 16.97 -35.74
CA ASN A 1126 -76.27 16.21 -36.79
C ASN A 1126 -76.20 14.68 -36.60
N HIS A 1127 -76.53 14.20 -35.41
CA HIS A 1127 -76.47 12.79 -35.02
C HIS A 1127 -77.70 12.35 -34.21
N ASN A 1128 -77.85 11.05 -33.96
CA ASN A 1128 -78.99 10.51 -33.22
C ASN A 1128 -78.79 10.65 -31.70
N LEU A 1129 -79.83 11.07 -30.99
CA LEU A 1129 -79.87 11.07 -29.53
C LEU A 1129 -80.92 10.07 -29.03
N THR A 1130 -80.50 9.12 -28.19
CA THR A 1130 -81.40 8.20 -27.49
C THR A 1130 -81.29 8.42 -25.99
N LEU A 1131 -82.42 8.71 -25.32
CA LEU A 1131 -82.51 8.84 -23.87
C LEU A 1131 -83.41 7.73 -23.34
N THR A 1132 -82.93 6.93 -22.39
CA THR A 1132 -83.68 5.80 -21.82
C THR A 1132 -83.70 5.91 -20.29
N THR A 1133 -84.91 5.95 -19.69
CA THR A 1133 -85.10 5.94 -18.22
C THR A 1133 -86.32 5.08 -17.85
N GLU A 1134 -86.25 4.30 -16.76
CA GLU A 1134 -87.39 3.46 -16.33
C GLU A 1134 -88.50 4.21 -15.55
N LEU A 1135 -88.21 5.38 -14.97
CA LEU A 1135 -89.11 6.09 -14.03
C LEU A 1135 -89.37 7.57 -14.34
N ASP A 1136 -89.45 7.97 -15.61
CA ASP A 1136 -90.02 9.27 -16.02
C ASP A 1136 -89.29 10.53 -15.51
N ARG A 1137 -87.96 10.57 -15.67
CA ARG A 1137 -87.09 11.57 -15.02
C ARG A 1137 -86.00 12.08 -15.95
N ILE A 1138 -86.40 12.83 -16.97
CA ILE A 1138 -85.49 13.59 -17.83
C ILE A 1138 -85.76 15.08 -17.62
N GLN A 1139 -84.71 15.87 -17.38
CA GLN A 1139 -84.78 17.31 -17.20
C GLN A 1139 -84.04 18.01 -18.33
N LEU A 1140 -84.76 18.81 -19.11
CA LEU A 1140 -84.23 19.65 -20.18
C LEU A 1140 -84.45 21.11 -19.82
N SER A 1141 -83.37 21.88 -19.75
CA SER A 1141 -83.45 23.29 -19.34
C SER A 1141 -83.49 24.27 -20.51
N ASN A 1142 -83.08 23.84 -21.71
CA ASN A 1142 -83.02 24.64 -22.94
C ASN A 1142 -83.43 23.81 -24.17
N ALA A 1143 -83.45 24.45 -25.33
CA ALA A 1143 -83.87 23.85 -26.60
C ALA A 1143 -82.88 22.79 -27.12
N ILE A 1144 -83.41 21.73 -27.74
CA ILE A 1144 -82.65 20.69 -28.44
C ILE A 1144 -82.69 20.95 -29.95
N GLY A 1145 -81.53 20.92 -30.61
CA GLY A 1145 -81.36 21.07 -32.06
C GLY A 1145 -81.67 22.48 -32.58
N SER A 1146 -81.56 23.48 -31.70
CA SER A 1146 -81.91 24.88 -32.00
C SER A 1146 -80.91 25.59 -32.90
N GLN A 1147 -79.62 25.23 -32.81
CA GLN A 1147 -78.56 25.76 -33.68
C GLN A 1147 -78.29 24.81 -34.84
N THR A 1148 -78.10 23.53 -34.53
CA THR A 1148 -77.91 22.45 -35.51
C THR A 1148 -78.90 21.34 -35.20
N PRO A 1149 -79.95 21.17 -36.02
CA PRO A 1149 -80.96 20.13 -35.81
C PRO A 1149 -80.35 18.73 -35.70
N LEU A 1150 -80.86 17.92 -34.76
CA LEU A 1150 -80.44 16.52 -34.59
C LEU A 1150 -80.88 15.65 -35.78
N ASP A 1151 -80.19 14.54 -36.05
CA ASP A 1151 -80.64 13.60 -37.08
C ASP A 1151 -81.94 12.92 -36.67
N SER A 1152 -82.02 12.43 -35.43
CA SER A 1152 -83.27 11.99 -34.81
C SER A 1152 -83.14 12.01 -33.29
N ILE A 1153 -84.27 12.05 -32.59
CA ILE A 1153 -84.30 11.90 -31.13
C ILE A 1153 -85.31 10.83 -30.73
N THR A 1154 -84.89 9.94 -29.84
CA THR A 1154 -85.74 8.91 -29.21
C THR A 1154 -85.67 9.06 -27.70
N ILE A 1155 -86.81 9.33 -27.06
CA ILE A 1155 -86.95 9.42 -25.61
C ILE A 1155 -87.85 8.28 -25.13
N GLN A 1156 -87.26 7.33 -24.43
CA GLN A 1156 -87.94 6.19 -23.80
C GLN A 1156 -88.08 6.48 -22.30
N GLY A 1157 -89.22 7.10 -21.94
CA GLY A 1157 -89.57 7.57 -20.60
C GLY A 1157 -90.34 8.89 -20.67
N ASN A 1158 -91.15 9.23 -19.67
CA ASN A 1158 -91.87 10.51 -19.66
C ASN A 1158 -90.91 11.67 -19.35
N LEU A 1159 -91.24 12.83 -19.92
CA LEU A 1159 -90.47 14.06 -19.89
C LEU A 1159 -91.25 15.16 -19.13
N PRO A 1160 -91.16 15.22 -17.80
CA PRO A 1160 -91.70 16.31 -17.00
C PRO A 1160 -90.74 17.51 -17.00
N ALA A 1161 -91.22 18.71 -17.33
CA ALA A 1161 -90.42 19.93 -17.34
C ALA A 1161 -91.20 21.13 -16.79
N ASP A 1162 -90.55 21.94 -15.96
CA ASP A 1162 -91.10 23.23 -15.52
C ASP A 1162 -90.91 24.33 -16.58
N ASN A 1163 -89.93 24.16 -17.47
CA ASN A 1163 -89.58 25.05 -18.56
C ASN A 1163 -90.24 24.61 -19.89
N PRO A 1164 -90.38 25.51 -20.88
CA PRO A 1164 -90.90 25.12 -22.18
C PRO A 1164 -89.96 24.14 -22.87
N ILE A 1165 -90.53 23.08 -23.44
CA ILE A 1165 -89.78 22.09 -24.25
C ILE A 1165 -89.73 22.59 -25.68
N ASP A 1166 -88.54 22.68 -26.28
CA ASP A 1166 -88.35 22.98 -27.71
C ASP A 1166 -87.36 21.97 -28.30
N ILE A 1167 -87.82 21.14 -29.24
CA ILE A 1167 -87.01 20.09 -29.88
C ILE A 1167 -87.12 20.23 -31.39
N THR A 1168 -85.98 20.41 -32.04
CA THR A 1168 -85.86 20.49 -33.49
C THR A 1168 -84.94 19.39 -34.03
N THR A 1169 -85.43 18.61 -34.98
CA THR A 1169 -84.68 17.54 -35.65
C THR A 1169 -84.86 17.61 -37.16
N ARG A 1170 -83.95 16.97 -37.89
CA ARG A 1170 -84.08 16.73 -39.33
C ARG A 1170 -84.96 15.50 -39.59
N GLY A 1171 -84.68 14.38 -38.94
CA GLY A 1171 -85.45 13.14 -38.99
C GLY A 1171 -86.41 13.00 -37.81
N ASP A 1172 -86.68 11.78 -37.37
CA ASP A 1172 -87.83 11.50 -36.49
C ASP A 1172 -87.66 12.01 -35.05
N ILE A 1173 -88.77 12.45 -34.45
CA ILE A 1173 -88.92 12.71 -33.02
C ILE A 1173 -89.82 11.63 -32.44
N THR A 1174 -89.27 10.75 -31.61
CA THR A 1174 -90.03 9.72 -30.89
C THR A 1174 -89.95 9.97 -29.39
N THR A 1175 -91.07 10.19 -28.71
CA THR A 1175 -91.11 10.46 -27.26
C THR A 1175 -92.25 9.69 -26.57
N ALA A 1176 -92.18 9.51 -25.25
CA ALA A 1176 -93.32 9.04 -24.45
C ALA A 1176 -94.23 10.23 -24.06
N ASN A 1177 -94.70 10.32 -22.82
CA ASN A 1177 -95.49 11.48 -22.37
C ASN A 1177 -94.58 12.69 -22.12
N ILE A 1178 -94.95 13.87 -22.61
CA ILE A 1178 -94.29 15.15 -22.30
C ILE A 1178 -95.27 15.98 -21.47
N SER A 1179 -94.82 16.48 -20.31
CA SER A 1179 -95.59 17.40 -19.47
C SER A 1179 -94.78 18.66 -19.21
N ALA A 1180 -95.20 19.79 -19.78
CA ALA A 1180 -94.50 21.07 -19.67
C ALA A 1180 -95.49 22.24 -19.62
N PRO A 1181 -95.96 22.68 -18.43
CA PRO A 1181 -96.96 23.74 -18.30
C PRO A 1181 -96.59 25.07 -18.96
N ALA A 1182 -95.29 25.31 -19.22
CA ALA A 1182 -94.79 26.50 -19.90
C ALA A 1182 -94.85 26.43 -21.44
N GLY A 1183 -95.08 25.27 -22.04
CA GLY A 1183 -95.25 25.08 -23.49
C GLY A 1183 -94.42 23.94 -24.07
N ILE A 1184 -94.82 23.42 -25.23
CA ILE A 1184 -94.14 22.34 -25.98
C ILE A 1184 -94.02 22.73 -27.46
N ALA A 1185 -92.83 22.67 -28.04
CA ALA A 1185 -92.58 22.83 -29.47
C ALA A 1185 -91.76 21.65 -30.00
N LEU A 1186 -92.31 20.89 -30.94
CA LEU A 1186 -91.64 19.77 -31.60
C LEU A 1186 -91.60 20.01 -33.11
N ARG A 1187 -90.41 20.06 -33.70
CA ARG A 1187 -90.21 20.35 -35.12
C ARG A 1187 -89.30 19.31 -35.79
N SER A 1188 -89.85 18.49 -36.66
CA SER A 1188 -89.11 17.58 -37.54
C SER A 1188 -89.14 18.11 -38.97
N ILE A 1189 -87.99 18.49 -39.54
CA ILE A 1189 -87.92 19.17 -40.85
C ILE A 1189 -88.24 18.20 -42.01
N GLU A 1190 -87.72 16.98 -41.95
CA GLU A 1190 -87.83 15.94 -43.01
C GLU A 1190 -88.41 14.61 -42.49
N GLY A 1191 -88.69 14.47 -41.19
CA GLY A 1191 -89.16 13.22 -40.55
C GLY A 1191 -90.56 13.33 -39.92
N ASP A 1192 -90.86 12.37 -39.05
CA ASP A 1192 -92.15 12.22 -38.37
C ASP A 1192 -92.04 12.54 -36.87
N ILE A 1193 -93.14 12.99 -36.27
CA ILE A 1193 -93.30 13.10 -34.81
C ILE A 1193 -94.19 11.95 -34.34
N GLN A 1194 -93.70 11.15 -33.40
CA GLN A 1194 -94.46 10.12 -32.69
C GLN A 1194 -94.33 10.30 -31.17
N THR A 1195 -95.44 10.61 -30.50
CA THR A 1195 -95.48 10.88 -29.05
C THR A 1195 -96.71 10.26 -28.39
N ASP A 1196 -96.68 10.02 -27.07
CA ASP A 1196 -97.84 9.52 -26.32
C ASP A 1196 -98.77 10.67 -25.89
N ALA A 1197 -98.66 11.22 -24.68
CA ALA A 1197 -99.36 12.44 -24.29
C ALA A 1197 -98.47 13.70 -24.42
N LEU A 1198 -99.06 14.83 -24.80
CA LEU A 1198 -98.48 16.17 -24.69
C LEU A 1198 -99.36 16.98 -23.75
N ASP A 1199 -98.84 17.39 -22.61
CA ASP A 1199 -99.59 18.07 -21.56
C ASP A 1199 -98.91 19.40 -21.18
N THR A 1200 -99.59 20.52 -21.43
CA THR A 1200 -99.16 21.88 -21.05
C THR A 1200 -100.13 22.50 -20.05
N SER A 1201 -100.99 21.68 -19.45
CA SER A 1201 -102.05 22.16 -18.57
C SER A 1201 -101.53 22.80 -17.29
N SER A 1202 -102.31 23.75 -16.73
CA SER A 1202 -101.91 24.52 -15.55
C SER A 1202 -103.08 24.72 -14.59
N ASP A 1203 -102.85 24.39 -13.31
CA ASP A 1203 -103.84 24.56 -12.24
C ASP A 1203 -103.76 25.90 -11.49
N VAL A 1204 -102.72 26.69 -11.78
CA VAL A 1204 -102.35 27.88 -11.00
C VAL A 1204 -102.11 29.13 -11.85
N GLY A 1205 -102.17 29.03 -13.18
CA GLY A 1205 -101.96 30.13 -14.14
C GLY A 1205 -102.41 29.77 -15.56
N ASP A 1206 -102.02 30.54 -16.58
CA ASP A 1206 -102.28 30.20 -17.99
C ASP A 1206 -101.55 28.90 -18.37
N ALA A 1207 -102.12 28.12 -19.29
CA ALA A 1207 -101.49 26.93 -19.86
C ALA A 1207 -100.58 27.30 -21.04
N GLY A 1208 -99.52 26.54 -21.24
CA GLY A 1208 -98.53 26.76 -22.31
C GLY A 1208 -99.04 26.40 -23.70
N ASP A 1209 -98.41 26.96 -24.74
CA ASP A 1209 -98.73 26.64 -26.13
C ASP A 1209 -98.08 25.32 -26.58
N ILE A 1210 -98.72 24.59 -27.49
CA ILE A 1210 -98.20 23.38 -28.15
C ILE A 1210 -98.01 23.65 -29.65
N THR A 1211 -96.79 23.51 -30.18
CA THR A 1211 -96.48 23.63 -31.61
C THR A 1211 -95.91 22.31 -32.14
N LEU A 1212 -96.50 21.76 -33.20
CA LEU A 1212 -96.07 20.52 -33.84
C LEU A 1212 -95.85 20.73 -35.35
N GLU A 1213 -94.63 20.51 -35.84
CA GLU A 1213 -94.29 20.65 -37.26
C GLU A 1213 -93.55 19.38 -37.74
N ALA A 1214 -94.13 18.59 -38.65
CA ALA A 1214 -93.48 17.39 -39.22
C ALA A 1214 -94.15 16.91 -40.52
N ASN A 1215 -93.61 15.87 -41.16
CA ASN A 1215 -94.28 15.21 -42.28
C ASN A 1215 -95.55 14.48 -41.80
N ASN A 1216 -95.39 13.52 -40.89
CA ASN A 1216 -96.51 12.88 -40.20
C ASN A 1216 -96.40 13.14 -38.70
N ILE A 1217 -97.53 13.42 -38.06
CA ILE A 1217 -97.61 13.67 -36.62
C ILE A 1217 -98.57 12.65 -36.02
N ASN A 1218 -98.07 11.85 -35.08
CA ASN A 1218 -98.84 10.87 -34.33
C ASN A 1218 -98.74 11.17 -32.83
N VAL A 1219 -99.88 11.49 -32.22
CA VAL A 1219 -99.98 11.78 -30.79
C VAL A 1219 -101.11 10.92 -30.21
N ARG A 1220 -100.97 10.35 -29.01
CA ARG A 1220 -102.11 9.70 -28.35
C ARG A 1220 -103.06 10.74 -27.77
N GLN A 1221 -102.53 11.70 -27.02
CA GLN A 1221 -103.31 12.69 -26.27
C GLN A 1221 -102.66 14.07 -26.26
N ILE A 1222 -103.47 15.14 -26.36
CA ILE A 1222 -103.01 16.53 -26.21
C ILE A 1222 -103.88 17.23 -25.16
N ASP A 1223 -103.25 17.86 -24.18
CA ASP A 1223 -103.87 18.68 -23.14
C ASP A 1223 -103.16 20.04 -23.02
N ALA A 1224 -103.90 21.14 -23.17
CA ALA A 1224 -103.40 22.50 -23.03
C ALA A 1224 -104.34 23.38 -22.19
N GLN A 1225 -105.00 22.76 -21.20
CA GLN A 1225 -106.03 23.41 -20.41
C GLN A 1225 -105.50 24.20 -19.21
N SER A 1226 -106.21 25.26 -18.83
CA SER A 1226 -106.00 25.91 -17.53
C SER A 1226 -107.27 25.87 -16.70
N SER A 1227 -107.16 25.57 -15.40
CA SER A 1227 -108.31 25.51 -14.50
C SER A 1227 -108.71 26.88 -13.91
N ILE A 1228 -107.81 27.87 -13.93
CA ILE A 1228 -108.06 29.23 -13.42
C ILE A 1228 -107.56 30.40 -14.31
N GLY A 1229 -106.87 30.10 -15.42
CA GLY A 1229 -106.31 31.05 -16.42
C GLY A 1229 -106.77 30.75 -17.86
N LEU A 1230 -106.06 31.26 -18.88
CA LEU A 1230 -106.28 30.97 -20.31
C LEU A 1230 -105.65 29.62 -20.70
N GLY A 1231 -106.36 28.81 -21.49
CA GLY A 1231 -105.79 27.62 -22.13
C GLY A 1231 -104.83 28.01 -23.27
N GLY A 1232 -103.83 27.18 -23.55
CA GLY A 1232 -102.81 27.41 -24.57
C GLY A 1232 -103.29 27.13 -25.99
N ASN A 1233 -102.59 27.69 -26.98
CA ASN A 1233 -102.81 27.44 -28.40
C ASN A 1233 -102.17 26.11 -28.82
N VAL A 1234 -102.81 25.38 -29.72
CA VAL A 1234 -102.23 24.18 -30.34
C VAL A 1234 -102.09 24.40 -31.85
N ASP A 1235 -100.86 24.64 -32.30
CA ASP A 1235 -100.50 24.90 -33.69
C ASP A 1235 -99.89 23.63 -34.32
N ILE A 1236 -100.52 23.14 -35.39
CA ILE A 1236 -100.12 21.89 -36.07
C ILE A 1236 -99.87 22.17 -37.54
N THR A 1237 -98.67 21.85 -38.00
CA THR A 1237 -98.26 21.96 -39.41
C THR A 1237 -97.78 20.59 -39.90
N THR A 1238 -98.53 19.97 -40.81
CA THR A 1238 -98.17 18.70 -41.44
C THR A 1238 -97.71 18.91 -42.88
N SER A 1239 -96.53 18.38 -43.23
CA SER A 1239 -95.87 18.45 -44.53
C SER A 1239 -95.54 19.87 -45.03
N THR A 1240 -94.25 20.16 -45.19
CA THR A 1240 -93.73 21.41 -45.76
C THR A 1240 -93.57 21.35 -47.29
N ASP A 1241 -93.64 20.16 -47.90
CA ASP A 1241 -93.64 19.96 -49.35
C ASP A 1241 -95.08 20.04 -49.89
N PRO A 1242 -95.42 21.02 -50.75
CA PRO A 1242 -96.75 21.16 -51.33
C PRO A 1242 -97.18 19.98 -52.23
N LEU A 1243 -96.30 19.01 -52.50
CA LEU A 1243 -96.58 17.79 -53.24
C LEU A 1243 -96.71 16.52 -52.37
N ALA A 1244 -96.36 16.58 -51.08
CA ALA A 1244 -96.47 15.47 -50.15
C ALA A 1244 -97.75 15.59 -49.29
N LEU A 1245 -98.43 14.47 -49.04
CA LEU A 1245 -99.60 14.42 -48.15
C LEU A 1245 -99.12 13.98 -46.76
N GLY A 1246 -98.91 14.95 -45.87
CA GLY A 1246 -98.74 14.69 -44.44
C GLY A 1246 -100.07 14.45 -43.73
N TYR A 1247 -100.04 13.81 -42.57
CA TYR A 1247 -101.23 13.66 -41.73
C TYR A 1247 -100.93 13.95 -40.26
N PHE A 1248 -101.95 14.46 -39.56
CA PHE A 1248 -101.99 14.54 -38.11
C PHE A 1248 -102.98 13.49 -37.60
N GLN A 1249 -102.55 12.69 -36.64
CA GLN A 1249 -103.39 11.69 -35.99
C GLN A 1249 -103.28 11.84 -34.47
N ALA A 1250 -104.36 12.27 -33.84
CA ALA A 1250 -104.63 12.08 -32.41
C ALA A 1250 -105.39 10.75 -32.21
N ARG A 1251 -104.93 9.86 -31.33
CA ARG A 1251 -105.50 8.50 -31.19
C ARG A 1251 -106.49 8.32 -30.03
N ASP A 1252 -106.57 9.26 -29.08
CA ASP A 1252 -107.37 9.10 -27.85
C ASP A 1252 -108.18 10.36 -27.47
N SER A 1253 -107.56 11.44 -26.95
CA SER A 1253 -108.26 12.68 -26.57
C SER A 1253 -107.51 13.96 -26.94
N PHE A 1254 -108.24 14.94 -27.48
CA PHE A 1254 -107.83 16.33 -27.67
C PHE A 1254 -108.78 17.23 -26.87
N THR A 1255 -108.29 17.96 -25.87
CA THR A 1255 -109.16 18.71 -24.94
C THR A 1255 -108.94 20.22 -25.07
N ASP A 1256 -109.90 20.94 -25.64
CA ASP A 1256 -109.85 22.41 -25.82
C ASP A 1256 -110.55 23.20 -24.68
N GLN A 1257 -110.53 24.53 -24.75
CA GLN A 1257 -110.99 25.52 -23.76
C GLN A 1257 -112.44 25.37 -23.24
N ASN A 1258 -113.24 24.41 -23.72
CA ASN A 1258 -114.66 24.28 -23.34
C ASN A 1258 -114.99 23.10 -22.41
N GLY A 1259 -114.01 22.31 -21.96
CA GLY A 1259 -114.26 21.19 -21.04
C GLY A 1259 -115.06 20.02 -21.66
N LEU A 1260 -115.01 19.88 -22.99
CA LEU A 1260 -115.57 18.73 -23.70
C LEU A 1260 -114.42 17.95 -24.33
N ALA A 1261 -114.27 16.68 -23.94
CA ALA A 1261 -113.36 15.75 -24.60
C ALA A 1261 -113.79 15.60 -26.07
N ALA A 1262 -112.98 16.08 -27.01
CA ALA A 1262 -113.13 15.76 -28.42
C ALA A 1262 -112.25 14.53 -28.71
N SER A 1263 -112.92 13.40 -28.96
CA SER A 1263 -112.33 12.17 -29.48
C SER A 1263 -111.94 12.31 -30.94
#